data_AF-A0A819DWP1-F1
#
_entry.id   AF-A0A819DWP1-F1
#
_cell.length_a   1.000
_cell.length_b   1.000
_cell.length_c   1.000
_cell.angle_alpha   90.00
_cell.angle_beta   90.00
_cell.angle_gamma   90.00
#
_symmetry.space_group_name_H-M   'P 1'
#
loop_
_entity.id
_entity.type
_entity.pdbx_description
1 polymer ?
#
loop_
_entity_poly.entity_id
_entity_poly.type
_entity_poly.pdbx_seq_one_letter_code
_entity_poly.pdbx_strand_id
1 'polypeptide(L)'
;MSTKEHNADAEAVVDHVKAEVRRNRRPSVQFIDKSLIRRRSSGQEKQQQQQQQNQQLTRLQSIDSHDENEAPDTDQQKQDSTASDTDSDAEDGVGPNIREMQHKNKNGFNDFAVRRIKHAEYGRREIQIAEQEMPGLMALRRRAESDKPLQGAKLVGCTHITAQTAVLIETLVRLGAQVRWCACNIFSTQNEVAAALAEESIPIFAWKGETDDDFWWCIKKAIGGDQGWQPNMILDDGGDLTHYCHKHYSTLFSTIKGIVEESVTGVHRLYQMCRTQTLTVPAMNVNDSVTKTKFDNLYLCRESIIDAIKRCTDIMFGGKQVVVCGYGEVGKGCCSALRGMGCFVYVTEIDPICALQACMEGYKVVRLEEVIKQVDILVTASGSKNTITRESLDKLKNGAIVCNMGHSNTEIDVSFLRDSASSDLQVERVRTNVDHVIWSSGKRIVLIAEGRIMNLCCSSVPSFVVSITACTQALALIELYTAPPNRYKCDVYLLPKKMDEYVASLHLPAFDAHLTELSDEQCKYLGINKAGPFKPNYYRIFPFFFSLRKMVLLSILKKLRRKEKEMRLLLVGLDNAGKSTILSRINGEEIDSVAPTLGFNIKTFNYADYVLNVWDVGGQKSLRSYWRNYFEATEAIIWVVDSVDKMRLGECRAELQELLKEERLMGSSLLVFANKQDITGACSLQEIRTLLELDSIHKHHWTVMPCSALTGQNLLEGIDWLVNDVAQRLFDPD
;
A
#
# COMPACT_ATOMS: atom_id res chain seq x y z
N MET A 1 -23.04 32.53 -22.24
CA MET A 1 -24.04 32.14 -21.21
C MET A 1 -23.69 30.84 -20.48
N SER A 2 -22.56 30.16 -20.77
CA SER A 2 -22.18 28.90 -20.10
C SER A 2 -21.05 28.99 -19.05
N THR A 3 -20.66 30.20 -18.62
CA THR A 3 -19.70 30.41 -17.52
C THR A 3 -20.36 30.72 -16.18
N LYS A 4 -21.69 30.86 -16.14
CA LYS A 4 -22.45 31.04 -14.89
C LYS A 4 -22.93 29.73 -14.28
N GLU A 5 -23.02 28.64 -15.05
CA GLU A 5 -23.46 27.33 -14.54
C GLU A 5 -22.32 26.52 -13.91
N HIS A 6 -21.08 26.62 -14.42
CA HIS A 6 -19.93 25.91 -13.82
C HIS A 6 -19.39 26.50 -12.51
N ASN A 7 -19.68 27.77 -12.21
CA ASN A 7 -19.37 28.35 -10.90
C ASN A 7 -20.44 28.02 -9.85
N ALA A 8 -21.67 27.72 -10.27
CA ALA A 8 -22.76 27.36 -9.37
C ALA A 8 -22.54 25.97 -8.72
N ASP A 9 -21.92 25.02 -9.43
CA ASP A 9 -21.66 23.67 -8.92
C ASP A 9 -20.46 23.59 -7.95
N ALA A 10 -19.43 24.44 -8.16
CA ALA A 10 -18.32 24.57 -7.22
C ALA A 10 -18.72 25.39 -5.97
N GLU A 11 -19.57 26.42 -6.14
CA GLU A 11 -20.17 27.15 -5.01
C GLU A 11 -21.14 26.27 -4.21
N ALA A 12 -21.89 25.36 -4.86
CA ALA A 12 -22.79 24.43 -4.15
C ALA A 12 -22.06 23.44 -3.23
N VAL A 13 -20.90 22.92 -3.64
CA VAL A 13 -20.06 22.04 -2.79
C VAL A 13 -19.40 22.84 -1.66
N VAL A 14 -18.96 24.07 -1.93
CA VAL A 14 -18.37 24.97 -0.93
C VAL A 14 -19.42 25.47 0.07
N ASP A 15 -20.66 25.73 -0.35
CA ASP A 15 -21.75 26.16 0.51
C ASP A 15 -22.33 25.00 1.33
N HIS A 16 -22.29 23.77 0.82
CA HIS A 16 -22.60 22.56 1.60
C HIS A 16 -21.59 22.37 2.75
N VAL A 17 -20.29 22.56 2.47
CA VAL A 17 -19.22 22.51 3.50
C VAL A 17 -19.31 23.70 4.47
N LYS A 18 -19.64 24.91 4.01
CA LYS A 18 -19.83 26.08 4.89
C LYS A 18 -21.10 25.97 5.75
N ALA A 19 -22.17 25.34 5.26
CA ALA A 19 -23.38 25.07 6.04
C ALA A 19 -23.11 24.07 7.18
N GLU A 20 -22.25 23.09 6.94
CA GLU A 20 -21.81 22.10 7.93
C GLU A 20 -20.91 22.74 9.02
N VAL A 21 -20.05 23.69 8.64
CA VAL A 21 -19.24 24.48 9.58
C VAL A 21 -20.08 25.47 10.39
N ARG A 22 -21.19 26.01 9.84
CA ARG A 22 -22.13 26.87 10.57
C ARG A 22 -23.01 26.10 11.55
N ARG A 23 -23.35 24.83 11.28
CA ARG A 23 -24.06 23.94 12.22
C ARG A 23 -23.23 23.57 13.46
N ASN A 24 -21.90 23.65 13.37
CA ASN A 24 -20.98 23.34 14.48
C ASN A 24 -20.66 24.51 15.44
N ARG A 25 -21.34 25.67 15.32
CA ARG A 25 -21.23 26.74 16.32
C ARG A 25 -22.26 26.56 17.44
N ARG A 26 -21.83 26.01 18.59
CA ARG A 26 -22.61 26.11 19.84
C ARG A 26 -22.67 27.57 20.31
N PRO A 27 -23.80 28.04 20.89
CA PRO A 27 -23.91 29.39 21.42
C PRO A 27 -23.05 29.57 22.67
N SER A 28 -22.50 30.78 22.81
CA SER A 28 -21.72 31.28 23.93
C SER A 28 -22.39 31.01 25.28
N VAL A 29 -21.74 30.20 26.12
CA VAL A 29 -22.12 30.00 27.52
C VAL A 29 -21.55 31.15 28.34
N GLN A 30 -22.44 31.89 29.02
CA GLN A 30 -22.09 32.91 30.00
C GLN A 30 -21.22 32.32 31.12
N PHE A 31 -20.19 33.06 31.52
CA PHE A 31 -19.29 32.74 32.62
C PHE A 31 -20.08 32.61 33.94
N ILE A 32 -20.07 31.41 34.52
CA ILE A 32 -20.40 31.19 35.94
C ILE A 32 -19.10 30.78 36.64
N ASP A 33 -18.75 31.53 37.68
CA ASP A 33 -17.54 31.39 38.49
C ASP A 33 -17.46 30.01 39.17
N LYS A 34 -16.54 29.15 38.69
CA LYS A 34 -16.33 27.77 39.16
C LYS A 34 -15.46 27.65 40.42
N SER A 35 -15.15 28.75 41.10
CA SER A 35 -14.32 28.73 42.32
C SER A 35 -15.07 28.29 43.59
N LEU A 36 -16.41 28.28 43.60
CA LEU A 36 -17.23 28.01 44.80
C LEU A 36 -17.78 26.58 44.93
N ILE A 37 -17.75 25.75 43.88
CA ILE A 37 -18.35 24.39 43.91
C ILE A 37 -17.32 23.28 44.21
N ARG A 38 -16.02 23.56 44.10
CA ARG A 38 -14.94 22.55 44.25
C ARG A 38 -14.55 22.19 45.70
N ARG A 39 -15.19 22.77 46.72
CA ARG A 39 -14.85 22.51 48.13
C ARG A 39 -15.86 21.68 48.93
N ARG A 40 -16.97 21.23 48.32
CA ARG A 40 -18.00 20.44 49.04
C ARG A 40 -18.20 19.00 48.56
N SER A 41 -17.68 18.61 47.40
CA SER A 41 -17.90 17.27 46.84
C SER A 41 -16.81 16.22 47.15
N SER A 42 -15.63 16.60 47.64
CA SER A 42 -14.52 15.65 47.86
C SER A 42 -14.57 14.85 49.18
N GLY A 43 -15.49 15.19 50.10
CA GLY A 43 -15.60 14.56 51.41
C GLY A 43 -16.60 13.40 51.48
N GLN A 44 -17.69 13.45 50.71
CA GLN A 44 -18.77 12.45 50.77
C GLN A 44 -18.49 11.22 49.91
N GLU A 45 -17.82 11.37 48.76
CA GLU A 45 -17.47 10.24 47.88
C GLU A 45 -16.39 9.32 48.50
N LYS A 46 -15.47 9.88 49.31
CA LYS A 46 -14.44 9.08 50.00
C LYS A 46 -15.00 8.23 51.14
N GLN A 47 -16.07 8.68 51.82
CA GLN A 47 -16.72 7.87 52.86
C GLN A 47 -17.57 6.72 52.29
N GLN A 48 -18.21 6.91 51.13
CA GLN A 48 -18.99 5.84 50.48
C GLN A 48 -18.11 4.73 49.89
N GLN A 49 -16.96 5.06 49.29
CA GLN A 49 -16.03 4.04 48.77
C GLN A 49 -15.41 3.18 49.90
N GLN A 50 -15.13 3.78 51.06
CA GLN A 50 -14.53 3.06 52.18
C GLN A 50 -15.53 2.13 52.89
N GLN A 51 -16.82 2.47 52.90
CA GLN A 51 -17.88 1.57 53.39
C GLN A 51 -18.14 0.38 52.47
N GLN A 52 -18.07 0.57 51.14
CA GLN A 52 -18.25 -0.53 50.18
C GLN A 52 -17.08 -1.53 50.20
N GLN A 53 -15.84 -1.06 50.36
CA GLN A 53 -14.68 -1.95 50.51
C GLN A 53 -14.75 -2.79 51.80
N ASN A 54 -15.17 -2.19 52.93
CA ASN A 54 -15.29 -2.93 54.18
C ASN A 54 -16.39 -4.00 54.13
N GLN A 55 -17.49 -3.79 53.42
CA GLN A 55 -18.55 -4.81 53.24
C GLN A 55 -18.12 -5.98 52.34
N GLN A 56 -17.23 -5.77 51.37
CA GLN A 56 -16.66 -6.86 50.56
C GLN A 56 -15.65 -7.70 51.35
N LEU A 57 -14.83 -7.08 52.20
CA LEU A 57 -13.88 -7.79 53.06
C LEU A 57 -14.56 -8.67 54.12
N THR A 58 -15.73 -8.29 54.64
CA THR A 58 -16.48 -9.14 55.60
C THR A 58 -17.13 -10.36 54.94
N ARG A 59 -17.42 -10.33 53.63
CA ARG A 59 -17.97 -11.48 52.88
C ARG A 59 -16.91 -12.51 52.47
N LEU A 60 -15.66 -12.08 52.34
CA LEU A 60 -14.53 -12.97 52.01
C LEU A 60 -13.99 -13.73 53.22
N GLN A 61 -14.25 -13.26 54.44
CA GLN A 61 -13.82 -13.91 55.68
C GLN A 61 -14.81 -14.95 56.25
N SER A 62 -15.98 -15.12 55.63
CA SER A 62 -17.02 -16.06 56.06
C SER A 62 -17.08 -17.35 55.24
N ILE A 63 -16.09 -17.61 54.39
CA ILE A 63 -16.07 -18.77 53.47
C ILE A 63 -15.06 -19.86 53.90
N ASP A 64 -14.14 -19.58 54.82
CA ASP A 64 -13.17 -20.55 55.33
C ASP A 64 -13.53 -21.05 56.74
N SER A 65 -14.55 -21.92 56.84
CA SER A 65 -14.71 -22.84 57.97
C SER A 65 -15.74 -23.93 57.65
N HIS A 66 -15.30 -25.10 57.19
CA HIS A 66 -15.63 -26.42 57.76
C HIS A 66 -15.18 -27.59 56.87
N ASP A 67 -14.64 -28.59 57.55
CA ASP A 67 -13.88 -29.77 57.10
C ASP A 67 -14.69 -30.89 56.41
N GLU A 68 -13.92 -31.68 55.66
CA GLU A 68 -13.85 -33.14 55.51
C GLU A 68 -15.02 -34.09 55.89
N ASN A 69 -15.12 -35.13 55.04
CA ASN A 69 -15.48 -36.54 55.28
C ASN A 69 -16.87 -37.09 54.85
N GLU A 70 -16.75 -38.26 54.20
CA GLU A 70 -17.68 -39.40 54.07
C GLU A 70 -18.79 -39.43 52.97
N ALA A 71 -18.62 -40.40 52.05
CA ALA A 71 -19.64 -41.05 51.23
C ALA A 71 -20.45 -42.08 52.09
N PRO A 72 -21.55 -42.75 51.65
CA PRO A 72 -22.07 -42.94 50.28
C PRO A 72 -23.63 -42.95 50.10
N ASP A 73 -24.04 -43.14 48.84
CA ASP A 73 -25.08 -44.05 48.34
C ASP A 73 -26.47 -43.55 47.83
N THR A 74 -26.84 -44.16 46.69
CA THR A 74 -28.14 -44.32 46.00
C THR A 74 -28.81 -43.19 45.16
N ASP A 75 -28.70 -43.41 43.84
CA ASP A 75 -29.76 -43.43 42.81
C ASP A 75 -30.75 -42.26 42.62
N GLN A 76 -30.60 -41.55 41.50
CA GLN A 76 -31.51 -41.70 40.35
C GLN A 76 -31.01 -40.90 39.12
N GLN A 77 -30.80 -41.64 38.02
CA GLN A 77 -30.34 -41.18 36.72
C GLN A 77 -31.33 -40.23 36.03
N LYS A 78 -30.84 -39.06 35.60
CA LYS A 78 -31.20 -38.44 34.31
C LYS A 78 -29.90 -37.97 33.66
N GLN A 79 -29.55 -38.63 32.56
CA GLN A 79 -28.41 -38.30 31.71
C GLN A 79 -28.65 -36.95 31.00
N ASP A 80 -28.01 -35.91 31.47
CA ASP A 80 -27.56 -34.78 30.64
C ASP A 80 -26.05 -34.89 30.57
N SER A 81 -25.54 -35.60 29.56
CA SER A 81 -24.12 -35.63 29.26
C SER A 81 -23.72 -34.31 28.59
N THR A 82 -23.30 -33.34 29.40
CA THR A 82 -22.34 -32.33 28.94
C THR A 82 -21.01 -33.03 28.71
N ALA A 83 -20.87 -33.65 27.54
CA ALA A 83 -19.58 -34.13 27.06
C ALA A 83 -18.77 -32.92 26.60
N SER A 84 -17.60 -32.76 27.21
CA SER A 84 -16.53 -31.87 26.78
C SER A 84 -15.96 -32.37 25.45
N ASP A 85 -16.56 -31.94 24.34
CA ASP A 85 -15.97 -32.13 23.01
C ASP A 85 -14.90 -31.05 22.77
N THR A 86 -13.77 -31.17 23.47
CA THR A 86 -12.50 -30.74 22.88
C THR A 86 -12.07 -31.85 21.95
N ASP A 87 -12.69 -31.90 20.78
CA ASP A 87 -12.30 -32.79 19.69
C ASP A 87 -10.94 -32.29 19.20
N SER A 88 -9.88 -32.98 19.63
CA SER A 88 -8.52 -32.77 19.15
C SER A 88 -8.50 -32.97 17.64
N ASP A 89 -8.09 -31.94 16.90
CA ASP A 89 -7.85 -31.97 15.46
C ASP A 89 -6.82 -33.06 15.10
N ALA A 90 -7.29 -34.28 14.89
CA ALA A 90 -6.59 -35.28 14.11
C ALA A 90 -6.88 -35.01 12.63
N GLU A 91 -6.05 -34.15 12.04
CA GLU A 91 -5.89 -34.06 10.58
C GLU A 91 -5.24 -35.35 10.07
N ASP A 92 -6.04 -36.35 9.70
CA ASP A 92 -5.61 -37.42 8.79
C ASP A 92 -6.82 -38.04 8.08
N GLY A 93 -6.87 -37.90 6.75
CA GLY A 93 -7.55 -38.83 5.84
C GLY A 93 -9.07 -38.70 5.62
N VAL A 94 -9.43 -38.20 4.43
CA VAL A 94 -10.71 -38.46 3.71
C VAL A 94 -12.00 -38.06 4.49
N GLY A 95 -12.16 -36.76 4.73
CA GLY A 95 -13.50 -36.20 4.91
C GLY A 95 -14.32 -36.26 3.60
N PRO A 96 -15.66 -36.15 3.64
CA PRO A 96 -16.47 -36.23 2.43
C PRO A 96 -16.13 -35.09 1.47
N ASN A 97 -16.26 -35.32 0.17
CA ASN A 97 -15.95 -34.33 -0.87
C ASN A 97 -16.85 -33.09 -0.69
N ILE A 98 -16.28 -31.97 -0.24
CA ILE A 98 -17.02 -30.75 0.07
C ILE A 98 -17.70 -30.19 -1.19
N ARG A 99 -17.14 -30.44 -2.39
CA ARG A 99 -17.75 -30.03 -3.67
C ARG A 99 -19.10 -30.69 -3.92
N GLU A 100 -19.32 -31.88 -3.36
CA GLU A 100 -20.53 -32.69 -3.55
C GLU A 100 -21.54 -32.50 -2.42
N MET A 101 -21.16 -31.81 -1.34
CA MET A 101 -22.04 -31.51 -0.23
C MET A 101 -23.06 -30.44 -0.62
N GLN A 102 -24.33 -30.83 -0.78
CA GLN A 102 -25.44 -29.89 -0.92
C GLN A 102 -25.83 -29.33 0.44
N HIS A 103 -25.04 -28.39 0.96
CA HIS A 103 -25.38 -27.67 2.19
C HIS A 103 -26.42 -26.58 1.91
N LYS A 104 -27.39 -26.46 2.83
CA LYS A 104 -28.31 -25.32 2.91
C LYS A 104 -28.12 -24.65 4.26
N ASN A 105 -28.11 -23.33 4.28
CA ASN A 105 -28.18 -22.60 5.55
C ASN A 105 -29.62 -22.62 6.10
N LYS A 106 -29.84 -22.04 7.29
CA LYS A 106 -31.18 -22.01 7.91
C LYS A 106 -32.24 -21.31 7.06
N ASN A 107 -31.82 -20.41 6.17
CA ASN A 107 -32.70 -19.67 5.26
C ASN A 107 -32.91 -20.38 3.91
N GLY A 108 -32.34 -21.57 3.72
CA GLY A 108 -32.46 -22.36 2.49
C GLY A 108 -31.52 -21.95 1.35
N PHE A 109 -30.63 -20.99 1.57
CA PHE A 109 -29.58 -20.59 0.62
C PHE A 109 -28.52 -21.69 0.51
N ASN A 110 -28.02 -21.93 -0.71
CA ASN A 110 -27.15 -23.08 -1.04
C ASN A 110 -25.99 -22.74 -2.00
N ASP A 111 -25.76 -21.46 -2.28
CA ASP A 111 -24.70 -21.01 -3.20
C ASP A 111 -23.42 -20.70 -2.41
N PHE A 112 -22.89 -21.73 -1.75
CA PHE A 112 -21.64 -21.69 -0.98
C PHE A 112 -21.03 -23.09 -0.88
N ALA A 113 -19.73 -23.17 -0.60
CA ALA A 113 -19.02 -24.41 -0.28
C ALA A 113 -18.06 -24.15 0.90
N VAL A 114 -18.41 -24.68 2.07
CA VAL A 114 -17.65 -24.52 3.32
C VAL A 114 -17.63 -25.83 4.10
N ARG A 115 -16.60 -26.04 4.93
CA ARG A 115 -16.36 -27.31 5.65
C ARG A 115 -17.53 -27.75 6.52
N ARG A 116 -18.02 -26.90 7.43
CA ARG A 116 -19.10 -27.23 8.39
C ARG A 116 -19.97 -26.01 8.70
N ILE A 117 -21.14 -25.91 8.05
CA ILE A 117 -22.07 -24.78 8.28
C ILE A 117 -22.57 -24.68 9.74
N LYS A 118 -22.65 -25.82 10.46
CA LYS A 118 -23.11 -25.87 11.85
C LYS A 118 -22.27 -25.03 12.83
N HIS A 119 -21.03 -24.71 12.47
CA HIS A 119 -20.13 -23.91 13.31
C HIS A 119 -20.27 -22.40 13.10
N ALA A 120 -21.26 -21.95 12.32
CA ALA A 120 -21.49 -20.53 12.03
C ALA A 120 -21.61 -19.64 13.27
N GLU A 121 -22.14 -20.17 14.39
CA GLU A 121 -22.27 -19.40 15.63
C GLU A 121 -20.91 -19.06 16.25
N TYR A 122 -19.94 -19.98 16.22
CA TYR A 122 -18.58 -19.71 16.68
C TYR A 122 -17.92 -18.63 15.82
N GLY A 123 -18.03 -18.76 14.49
CA GLY A 123 -17.49 -17.76 13.57
C GLY A 123 -18.13 -16.39 13.75
N ARG A 124 -19.44 -16.32 14.04
CA ARG A 124 -20.12 -15.05 14.33
C ARG A 124 -19.55 -14.35 15.56
N ARG A 125 -19.21 -15.10 16.61
CA ARG A 125 -18.57 -14.55 17.82
C ARG A 125 -17.15 -14.03 17.52
N GLU A 126 -16.37 -14.75 16.73
CA GLU A 126 -15.05 -14.30 16.25
C GLU A 126 -15.14 -13.00 15.45
N ILE A 127 -16.11 -12.90 14.51
CA ILE A 127 -16.35 -11.68 13.74
C ILE A 127 -16.68 -10.51 14.66
N GLN A 128 -17.53 -10.71 15.68
CA GLN A 128 -17.89 -9.65 16.63
C GLN A 128 -16.68 -9.14 17.43
N ILE A 129 -15.73 -10.01 17.78
CA ILE A 129 -14.47 -9.60 18.43
C ILE A 129 -13.65 -8.76 17.45
N ALA A 130 -13.54 -9.20 16.19
CA ALA A 130 -12.82 -8.44 15.17
C ALA A 130 -13.46 -7.05 14.93
N GLU A 131 -14.79 -6.94 14.90
CA GLU A 131 -15.48 -5.64 14.73
C GLU A 131 -15.10 -4.61 15.80
N GLN A 132 -14.89 -5.05 17.05
CA GLN A 132 -14.48 -4.18 18.15
C GLN A 132 -13.09 -3.56 17.93
N GLU A 133 -12.20 -4.32 17.29
CA GLU A 133 -10.83 -3.93 16.99
C GLU A 133 -10.64 -3.35 15.58
N MET A 134 -11.72 -3.14 14.81
CA MET A 134 -11.67 -2.60 13.44
C MET A 134 -12.40 -1.25 13.32
N PRO A 135 -11.94 -0.20 14.05
CA PRO A 135 -12.65 1.07 14.14
C PRO A 135 -12.77 1.79 12.79
N GLY A 136 -11.81 1.59 11.88
CA GLY A 136 -11.82 2.19 10.55
C GLY A 136 -13.01 1.74 9.71
N LEU A 137 -13.23 0.42 9.62
CA LEU A 137 -14.37 -0.14 8.90
C LEU A 137 -15.69 0.21 9.60
N MET A 138 -15.75 0.17 10.93
CA MET A 138 -16.96 0.55 11.66
C MET A 138 -17.34 2.02 11.44
N ALA A 139 -16.35 2.91 11.42
CA ALA A 139 -16.56 4.32 11.10
C ALA A 139 -17.00 4.51 9.65
N LEU A 140 -16.43 3.75 8.70
CA LEU A 140 -16.82 3.79 7.29
C LEU A 140 -18.28 3.34 7.11
N ARG A 141 -18.68 2.23 7.74
CA ARG A 141 -20.07 1.73 7.74
C ARG A 141 -21.06 2.80 8.20
N ARG A 142 -20.79 3.45 9.34
CA ARG A 142 -21.66 4.51 9.89
C ARG A 142 -21.75 5.73 8.98
N ARG A 143 -20.63 6.14 8.36
CA ARG A 143 -20.59 7.35 7.51
C ARG A 143 -21.27 7.15 6.16
N ALA A 144 -21.22 5.94 5.62
CA ALA A 144 -21.72 5.64 4.28
C ALA A 144 -23.06 4.85 4.29
N GLU A 145 -23.72 4.78 5.46
CA GLU A 145 -24.97 4.03 5.64
C GLU A 145 -26.10 4.53 4.72
N SER A 146 -26.20 5.85 4.52
CA SER A 146 -27.18 6.47 3.62
C SER A 146 -26.79 6.35 2.14
N ASP A 147 -25.51 6.53 1.84
CA ASP A 147 -25.05 6.83 0.48
C ASP A 147 -24.83 5.57 -0.36
N LYS A 148 -24.59 4.41 0.30
CA LYS A 148 -24.34 3.11 -0.34
C LYS A 148 -23.49 3.22 -1.61
N PRO A 149 -22.23 3.68 -1.51
CA PRO A 149 -21.40 4.04 -2.66
C PRO A 149 -21.09 2.88 -3.62
N LEU A 150 -21.30 1.64 -3.18
CA LEU A 150 -21.09 0.44 -3.98
C LEU A 150 -22.41 -0.19 -4.46
N GLN A 151 -23.53 0.54 -4.40
CA GLN A 151 -24.82 0.07 -4.88
C GLN A 151 -24.74 -0.39 -6.34
N GLY A 152 -24.93 -1.69 -6.58
CA GLY A 152 -24.85 -2.31 -7.91
C GLY A 152 -23.44 -2.79 -8.30
N ALA A 153 -22.45 -2.64 -7.43
CA ALA A 153 -21.17 -3.33 -7.59
C ALA A 153 -21.39 -4.84 -7.41
N LYS A 154 -20.78 -5.63 -8.29
CA LYS A 154 -20.72 -7.10 -8.24
C LYS A 154 -19.25 -7.45 -8.06
N LEU A 155 -18.84 -7.56 -6.81
CA LEU A 155 -17.46 -7.76 -6.42
C LEU A 155 -17.18 -9.25 -6.25
N VAL A 156 -16.14 -9.74 -6.93
CA VAL A 156 -15.54 -11.04 -6.61
C VAL A 156 -14.25 -10.79 -5.84
N GLY A 157 -14.10 -11.48 -4.70
CA GLY A 157 -12.95 -11.37 -3.82
C GLY A 157 -12.16 -12.67 -3.74
N CYS A 158 -10.83 -12.56 -3.76
CA CYS A 158 -9.90 -13.66 -3.51
C CYS A 158 -8.83 -13.19 -2.53
N THR A 159 -9.09 -13.41 -1.23
CA THR A 159 -8.22 -13.00 -0.13
C THR A 159 -8.24 -14.08 0.95
N HIS A 160 -7.41 -13.95 2.00
CA HIS A 160 -7.52 -14.83 3.16
C HIS A 160 -8.92 -14.72 3.78
N ILE A 161 -9.54 -15.86 4.16
CA ILE A 161 -10.87 -15.86 4.81
C ILE A 161 -10.69 -16.00 6.32
N THR A 162 -10.65 -14.86 6.99
CA THR A 162 -10.50 -14.73 8.44
C THR A 162 -11.60 -13.84 9.01
N ALA A 163 -11.71 -13.77 10.34
CA ALA A 163 -12.65 -12.87 11.01
C ALA A 163 -12.50 -11.41 10.53
N GLN A 164 -11.28 -10.95 10.29
CA GLN A 164 -11.01 -9.59 9.78
C GLN A 164 -11.55 -9.39 8.36
N THR A 165 -11.32 -10.35 7.46
CA THR A 165 -11.88 -10.30 6.10
C THR A 165 -13.39 -10.37 6.12
N ALA A 166 -13.99 -11.14 7.02
CA ALA A 166 -15.45 -11.16 7.17
C ALA A 166 -16.01 -9.77 7.53
N VAL A 167 -15.34 -9.00 8.40
CA VAL A 167 -15.71 -7.62 8.68
C VAL A 167 -15.61 -6.74 7.42
N LEU A 168 -14.59 -6.92 6.59
CA LEU A 168 -14.48 -6.24 5.29
C LEU A 168 -15.64 -6.62 4.35
N ILE A 169 -15.89 -7.91 4.15
CA ILE A 169 -16.96 -8.44 3.30
C ILE A 169 -18.31 -7.86 3.70
N GLU A 170 -18.66 -7.93 4.99
CA GLU A 170 -19.90 -7.38 5.51
C GLU A 170 -19.95 -5.85 5.39
N THR A 171 -18.80 -5.16 5.48
CA THR A 171 -18.73 -3.72 5.20
C THR A 171 -19.08 -3.43 3.75
N LEU A 172 -18.53 -4.18 2.80
CA LEU A 172 -18.79 -3.99 1.37
C LEU A 172 -20.26 -4.26 1.02
N VAL A 173 -20.86 -5.29 1.63
CA VAL A 173 -22.30 -5.56 1.52
C VAL A 173 -23.13 -4.40 2.07
N ARG A 174 -22.78 -3.87 3.25
CA ARG A 174 -23.45 -2.70 3.85
C ARG A 174 -23.33 -1.44 2.98
N LEU A 175 -22.22 -1.29 2.25
CA LEU A 175 -22.00 -0.22 1.28
C LEU A 175 -22.76 -0.42 -0.04
N GLY A 176 -23.51 -1.52 -0.19
CA GLY A 176 -24.40 -1.78 -1.33
C GLY A 176 -23.87 -2.77 -2.37
N ALA A 177 -22.68 -3.36 -2.15
CA ALA A 177 -22.11 -4.34 -3.07
C ALA A 177 -22.80 -5.71 -2.94
N GLN A 178 -22.90 -6.42 -4.07
CA GLN A 178 -23.09 -7.86 -4.10
C GLN A 178 -21.71 -8.51 -4.14
N VAL A 179 -21.47 -9.51 -3.31
CA VAL A 179 -20.14 -10.12 -3.14
C VAL A 179 -20.18 -11.62 -3.40
N ARG A 180 -19.08 -12.17 -3.90
CA ARG A 180 -18.75 -13.60 -3.90
C ARG A 180 -17.29 -13.75 -3.52
N TRP A 181 -16.92 -14.77 -2.75
CA TRP A 181 -15.57 -14.86 -2.19
C TRP A 181 -14.98 -16.26 -2.26
N CYS A 182 -13.66 -16.33 -2.45
CA CYS A 182 -12.84 -17.52 -2.27
C CYS A 182 -11.55 -17.19 -1.51
N ALA A 183 -10.84 -18.21 -1.03
CA ALA A 183 -9.55 -18.03 -0.38
C ALA A 183 -8.43 -17.81 -1.40
N CYS A 184 -7.44 -16.98 -1.08
CA CYS A 184 -6.18 -16.88 -1.85
C CYS A 184 -5.11 -17.88 -1.40
N ASN A 185 -5.38 -18.66 -0.34
CA ASN A 185 -4.44 -19.66 0.17
C ASN A 185 -5.17 -20.81 0.87
N ILE A 186 -4.81 -22.03 0.49
CA ILE A 186 -5.40 -23.31 0.93
C ILE A 186 -5.42 -23.53 2.45
N PHE A 187 -4.55 -22.88 3.22
CA PHE A 187 -4.46 -23.03 4.68
C PHE A 187 -5.00 -21.85 5.48
N SER A 188 -5.37 -20.77 4.79
CA SER A 188 -5.69 -19.49 5.46
C SER A 188 -7.13 -19.34 5.91
N THR A 189 -8.02 -20.22 5.46
CA THR A 189 -9.45 -20.16 5.79
C THR A 189 -9.70 -20.54 7.25
N GLN A 190 -10.38 -19.66 7.99
CA GLN A 190 -11.02 -20.00 9.26
C GLN A 190 -12.40 -20.58 8.97
N ASN A 191 -12.55 -21.90 9.14
CA ASN A 191 -13.74 -22.64 8.72
C ASN A 191 -15.03 -22.13 9.38
N GLU A 192 -14.94 -21.78 10.65
CA GLU A 192 -16.03 -21.24 11.47
C GLU A 192 -16.50 -19.89 10.92
N VAL A 193 -15.56 -19.03 10.52
CA VAL A 193 -15.85 -17.72 9.92
C VAL A 193 -16.46 -17.86 8.54
N ALA A 194 -15.92 -18.75 7.70
CA ALA A 194 -16.50 -19.06 6.40
C ALA A 194 -17.96 -19.55 6.54
N ALA A 195 -18.23 -20.40 7.55
CA ALA A 195 -19.58 -20.83 7.88
C ALA A 195 -20.48 -19.67 8.34
N ALA A 196 -19.97 -18.74 9.15
CA ALA A 196 -20.74 -17.58 9.60
C ALA A 196 -21.18 -16.64 8.47
N LEU A 197 -20.30 -16.43 7.48
CA LEU A 197 -20.63 -15.66 6.27
C LEU A 197 -21.65 -16.39 5.39
N ALA A 198 -21.47 -17.69 5.17
CA ALA A 198 -22.43 -18.51 4.41
C ALA A 198 -23.81 -18.57 5.08
N GLU A 199 -23.87 -18.58 6.41
CA GLU A 199 -25.12 -18.53 7.17
C GLU A 199 -25.90 -17.22 6.94
N GLU A 200 -25.19 -16.10 6.78
CA GLU A 200 -25.77 -14.81 6.35
C GLU A 200 -26.11 -14.75 4.84
N SER A 201 -26.08 -15.89 4.15
CA SER A 201 -26.38 -16.02 2.72
C SER A 201 -25.41 -15.25 1.83
N ILE A 202 -24.15 -15.14 2.26
CA ILE A 202 -23.05 -14.61 1.46
C ILE A 202 -22.37 -15.78 0.72
N PRO A 203 -22.20 -15.72 -0.62
CA PRO A 203 -21.54 -16.79 -1.38
C PRO A 203 -20.05 -16.90 -1.04
N ILE A 204 -19.69 -17.94 -0.27
CA ILE A 204 -18.31 -18.25 0.12
C ILE A 204 -17.93 -19.64 -0.40
N PHE A 205 -16.80 -19.73 -1.10
CA PHE A 205 -16.23 -20.98 -1.63
C PHE A 205 -14.83 -21.14 -1.07
N ALA A 206 -14.71 -21.70 0.13
CA ALA A 206 -13.43 -21.95 0.75
C ALA A 206 -13.51 -22.85 1.99
N TRP A 207 -12.42 -23.56 2.27
CA TRP A 207 -12.20 -24.26 3.53
C TRP A 207 -10.69 -24.39 3.81
N LYS A 208 -10.34 -24.66 5.07
CA LYS A 208 -8.95 -24.96 5.44
C LYS A 208 -8.56 -26.34 4.92
N GLY A 209 -7.39 -26.44 4.31
CA GLY A 209 -6.85 -27.68 3.75
C GLY A 209 -7.42 -28.02 2.38
N GLU A 210 -7.68 -27.02 1.54
CA GLU A 210 -8.00 -27.22 0.12
C GLU A 210 -6.87 -27.97 -0.60
N THR A 211 -7.23 -28.88 -1.52
CA THR A 211 -6.27 -29.37 -2.51
C THR A 211 -6.03 -28.29 -3.58
N ASP A 212 -4.96 -28.41 -4.36
CA ASP A 212 -4.70 -27.48 -5.47
C ASP A 212 -5.86 -27.43 -6.48
N ASP A 213 -6.52 -28.57 -6.73
CA ASP A 213 -7.69 -28.63 -7.59
C ASP A 213 -8.90 -27.93 -6.95
N ASP A 214 -9.05 -28.03 -5.62
CA ASP A 214 -10.15 -27.36 -4.89
C ASP A 214 -10.01 -25.85 -4.95
N PHE A 215 -8.78 -25.37 -4.78
CA PHE A 215 -8.43 -23.96 -4.84
C PHE A 215 -8.90 -23.30 -6.16
N TRP A 216 -8.52 -23.89 -7.30
CA TRP A 216 -8.95 -23.38 -8.61
C TRP A 216 -10.45 -23.55 -8.86
N TRP A 217 -11.05 -24.62 -8.32
CA TRP A 217 -12.50 -24.82 -8.38
C TRP A 217 -13.24 -23.73 -7.60
N CYS A 218 -12.76 -23.36 -6.41
CA CYS A 218 -13.31 -22.29 -5.57
C CYS A 218 -13.25 -20.94 -6.29
N ILE A 219 -12.12 -20.59 -6.93
CA ILE A 219 -11.99 -19.38 -7.75
C ILE A 219 -13.03 -19.37 -8.88
N LYS A 220 -13.18 -20.49 -9.60
CA LYS A 220 -14.17 -20.61 -10.68
C LYS A 220 -15.60 -20.40 -10.15
N LYS A 221 -15.94 -20.97 -9.00
CA LYS A 221 -17.27 -20.80 -8.37
C LYS A 221 -17.52 -19.39 -7.85
N ALA A 222 -16.50 -18.73 -7.33
CA ALA A 222 -16.57 -17.33 -6.90
C ALA A 222 -16.84 -16.39 -8.08
N ILE A 223 -16.29 -16.64 -9.27
CA ILE A 223 -16.57 -15.84 -10.49
C ILE A 223 -18.05 -15.98 -10.94
N GLY A 224 -18.74 -17.08 -10.61
CA GLY A 224 -20.19 -17.21 -10.77
C GLY A 224 -20.68 -17.49 -12.20
N GLY A 225 -19.78 -17.75 -13.16
CA GLY A 225 -20.11 -17.94 -14.58
C GLY A 225 -21.16 -19.03 -14.88
N ASP A 226 -21.35 -19.99 -13.97
CA ASP A 226 -22.32 -21.08 -14.12
C ASP A 226 -23.78 -20.67 -13.77
N GLN A 227 -23.99 -19.54 -13.09
CA GLN A 227 -25.29 -19.13 -12.50
C GLN A 227 -25.81 -17.77 -13.03
N GLY A 228 -25.21 -17.22 -14.08
CA GLY A 228 -25.60 -15.93 -14.67
C GLY A 228 -25.20 -14.68 -13.86
N TRP A 229 -24.53 -14.85 -12.71
CA TRP A 229 -23.88 -13.76 -11.99
C TRP A 229 -22.52 -13.47 -12.62
N GLN A 230 -22.23 -12.18 -12.86
CA GLN A 230 -20.98 -11.74 -13.47
C GLN A 230 -20.39 -10.60 -12.65
N PRO A 231 -19.11 -10.69 -12.23
CA PRO A 231 -18.45 -9.63 -11.51
C PRO A 231 -18.22 -8.41 -12.40
N ASN A 232 -18.20 -7.23 -11.80
CA ASN A 232 -17.74 -5.98 -12.41
C ASN A 232 -16.58 -5.33 -11.64
N MET A 233 -16.17 -5.90 -10.51
CA MET A 233 -15.04 -5.45 -9.69
C MET A 233 -14.29 -6.68 -9.17
N ILE A 234 -12.97 -6.56 -8.98
CA ILE A 234 -12.12 -7.60 -8.41
C ILE A 234 -11.39 -7.02 -7.18
N LEU A 235 -11.38 -7.77 -6.08
CA LEU A 235 -10.45 -7.60 -4.97
C LEU A 235 -9.58 -8.85 -4.87
N ASP A 236 -8.27 -8.69 -4.95
CA ASP A 236 -7.34 -9.80 -5.08
C ASP A 236 -6.13 -9.63 -4.14
N ASP A 237 -5.61 -10.77 -3.68
CA ASP A 237 -4.42 -10.90 -2.86
C ASP A 237 -3.56 -12.03 -3.43
N GLY A 238 -2.55 -11.65 -4.21
CA GLY A 238 -1.62 -12.56 -4.89
C GLY A 238 -1.79 -12.59 -6.40
N GLY A 239 -2.92 -12.10 -6.92
CA GLY A 239 -3.21 -11.97 -8.33
C GLY A 239 -3.72 -13.25 -9.01
N ASP A 240 -4.13 -14.28 -8.25
CA ASP A 240 -4.57 -15.57 -8.82
C ASP A 240 -5.98 -15.48 -9.42
N LEU A 241 -6.90 -14.75 -8.78
CA LEU A 241 -8.24 -14.51 -9.31
C LEU A 241 -8.18 -13.65 -10.58
N THR A 242 -7.36 -12.60 -10.56
CA THR A 242 -7.08 -11.74 -11.71
C THR A 242 -6.51 -12.56 -12.86
N HIS A 243 -5.49 -13.39 -12.59
CA HIS A 243 -4.88 -14.26 -13.60
C HIS A 243 -5.91 -15.24 -14.20
N TYR A 244 -6.69 -15.90 -13.35
CA TYR A 244 -7.70 -16.86 -13.78
C TYR A 244 -8.79 -16.20 -14.62
N CYS A 245 -9.29 -15.04 -14.19
CA CYS A 245 -10.30 -14.28 -14.92
C CYS A 245 -9.77 -13.82 -16.28
N HIS A 246 -8.57 -13.24 -16.33
CA HIS A 246 -7.94 -12.82 -17.59
C HIS A 246 -7.74 -13.99 -18.56
N LYS A 247 -7.28 -15.15 -18.06
CA LYS A 247 -6.95 -16.32 -18.89
C LYS A 247 -8.18 -17.08 -19.38
N HIS A 248 -9.18 -17.30 -18.53
CA HIS A 248 -10.32 -18.18 -18.82
C HIS A 248 -11.61 -17.41 -19.16
N TYR A 249 -11.70 -16.14 -18.81
CA TYR A 249 -12.90 -15.31 -18.98
C TYR A 249 -12.56 -13.95 -19.60
N SER A 250 -11.75 -13.93 -20.65
CA SER A 250 -11.25 -12.69 -21.29
C SER A 250 -12.34 -11.68 -21.67
N THR A 251 -13.51 -12.16 -22.14
CA THR A 251 -14.66 -11.30 -22.48
C THR A 251 -15.32 -10.67 -21.25
N LEU A 252 -15.37 -11.38 -20.13
CA LEU A 252 -15.85 -10.83 -18.86
C LEU A 252 -14.81 -9.87 -18.27
N PHE A 253 -13.53 -10.25 -18.34
CA PHE A 253 -12.42 -9.46 -17.81
C PHE A 253 -12.40 -8.05 -18.40
N SER A 254 -12.67 -7.87 -19.70
CA SER A 254 -12.75 -6.54 -20.33
C SER A 254 -13.94 -5.68 -19.90
N THR A 255 -14.91 -6.26 -19.19
CA THR A 255 -16.07 -5.54 -18.62
C THR A 255 -15.87 -5.17 -17.15
N ILE A 256 -14.80 -5.65 -16.51
CA ILE A 256 -14.45 -5.29 -15.13
C ILE A 256 -14.11 -3.78 -15.09
N LYS A 257 -14.72 -3.08 -14.13
CA LYS A 257 -14.49 -1.65 -13.91
C LYS A 257 -13.15 -1.36 -13.24
N GLY A 258 -12.65 -2.29 -12.42
CA GLY A 258 -11.31 -2.18 -11.86
C GLY A 258 -10.94 -3.32 -10.92
N ILE A 259 -9.64 -3.42 -10.67
CA ILE A 259 -8.99 -4.41 -9.79
C ILE A 259 -8.39 -3.67 -8.60
N VAL A 260 -8.56 -4.20 -7.39
CA VAL A 260 -7.84 -3.74 -6.20
C VAL A 260 -6.94 -4.88 -5.76
N GLU A 261 -5.63 -4.65 -5.69
CA GLU A 261 -4.64 -5.68 -5.35
C GLU A 261 -3.85 -5.31 -4.09
N GLU A 262 -3.81 -6.25 -3.14
CA GLU A 262 -3.22 -6.07 -1.81
C GLU A 262 -1.72 -6.42 -1.73
N SER A 263 -1.26 -7.38 -2.54
CA SER A 263 0.04 -8.01 -2.34
C SER A 263 1.13 -7.48 -3.28
N VAL A 264 2.39 -7.54 -2.84
CA VAL A 264 3.55 -7.24 -3.69
C VAL A 264 3.55 -8.10 -4.96
N THR A 265 3.23 -9.39 -4.83
CA THR A 265 3.30 -10.35 -5.94
C THR A 265 2.21 -10.12 -6.97
N GLY A 266 0.97 -9.87 -6.53
CA GLY A 266 -0.11 -9.53 -7.45
C GLY A 266 0.13 -8.18 -8.13
N VAL A 267 0.64 -7.18 -7.40
CA VAL A 267 1.03 -5.88 -8.00
C VAL A 267 2.11 -6.06 -9.06
N HIS A 268 3.11 -6.90 -8.80
CA HIS A 268 4.15 -7.20 -9.78
C HIS A 268 3.56 -7.85 -11.05
N ARG A 269 2.62 -8.80 -10.90
CA ARG A 269 1.88 -9.41 -12.03
C ARG A 269 1.09 -8.37 -12.82
N LEU A 270 0.44 -7.42 -12.15
CA LEU A 270 -0.28 -6.32 -12.80
C LEU A 270 0.67 -5.41 -13.60
N TYR A 271 1.82 -5.05 -13.04
CA TYR A 271 2.83 -4.28 -13.79
C TYR A 271 3.39 -5.06 -14.98
N GLN A 272 3.57 -6.38 -14.87
CA GLN A 272 3.94 -7.21 -16.01
C GLN A 272 2.87 -7.15 -17.11
N MET A 273 1.60 -7.31 -16.75
CA MET A 273 0.48 -7.20 -17.71
C MET A 273 0.40 -5.81 -18.35
N CYS A 274 0.69 -4.75 -17.60
CA CYS A 274 0.74 -3.39 -18.14
C CYS A 274 1.90 -3.22 -19.15
N ARG A 275 3.09 -3.74 -18.84
CA ARG A 275 4.26 -3.71 -19.74
C ARG A 275 4.04 -4.50 -21.02
N THR A 276 3.34 -5.64 -20.93
CA THR A 276 2.97 -6.45 -22.09
C THR A 276 1.70 -5.98 -22.79
N GLN A 277 1.09 -4.87 -22.35
CA GLN A 277 -0.16 -4.32 -22.88
C GLN A 277 -1.33 -5.32 -22.88
N THR A 278 -1.32 -6.28 -21.95
CA THR A 278 -2.41 -7.25 -21.77
C THR A 278 -3.39 -6.84 -20.66
N LEU A 279 -3.03 -5.85 -19.82
CA LEU A 279 -3.95 -5.29 -18.85
C LEU A 279 -5.00 -4.43 -19.56
N THR A 280 -6.26 -4.87 -19.55
CA THR A 280 -7.37 -4.19 -20.23
C THR A 280 -8.27 -3.38 -19.30
N VAL A 281 -7.99 -3.37 -18.00
CA VAL A 281 -8.80 -2.70 -16.97
C VAL A 281 -7.89 -1.96 -15.98
N PRO A 282 -8.35 -0.86 -15.34
CA PRO A 282 -7.56 -0.16 -14.34
C PRO A 282 -7.34 -1.01 -13.09
N ALA A 283 -6.18 -0.88 -12.45
CA ALA A 283 -5.89 -1.51 -11.18
C ALA A 283 -5.41 -0.50 -10.13
N MET A 284 -5.81 -0.69 -8.87
CA MET A 284 -5.30 0.04 -7.71
C MET A 284 -4.34 -0.85 -6.94
N ASN A 285 -3.11 -0.36 -6.79
CA ASN A 285 -2.07 -0.94 -5.96
C ASN A 285 -2.27 -0.47 -4.51
N VAL A 286 -2.90 -1.32 -3.70
CA VAL A 286 -3.08 -1.07 -2.27
C VAL A 286 -1.80 -1.41 -1.50
N ASN A 287 -1.00 -2.37 -1.97
CA ASN A 287 0.24 -2.74 -1.31
C ASN A 287 1.14 -1.52 -1.01
N ASP A 288 1.32 -0.66 -2.00
CA ASP A 288 2.23 0.50 -1.93
C ASP A 288 1.58 1.72 -1.27
N SER A 289 0.32 1.60 -0.82
CA SER A 289 -0.29 2.62 0.03
C SER A 289 0.50 2.73 1.34
N VAL A 290 0.65 3.94 1.85
CA VAL A 290 1.39 4.17 3.10
C VAL A 290 0.77 3.36 4.23
N THR A 291 -0.56 3.38 4.31
CA THR A 291 -1.35 2.73 5.34
C THR A 291 -1.27 1.21 5.29
N LYS A 292 -0.79 0.62 4.18
CA LYS A 292 -0.50 -0.80 4.08
C LYS A 292 0.98 -1.06 4.38
N THR A 293 1.88 -0.53 3.55
CA THR A 293 3.32 -0.83 3.65
C THR A 293 3.93 -0.44 5.02
N LYS A 294 3.50 0.67 5.64
CA LYS A 294 4.06 1.13 6.92
C LYS A 294 3.34 0.63 8.16
N PHE A 295 2.24 -0.08 8.00
CA PHE A 295 1.49 -0.61 9.13
C PHE A 295 1.40 -2.13 9.08
N ASP A 296 0.84 -2.67 8.00
CA ASP A 296 0.73 -4.10 7.79
C ASP A 296 2.11 -4.75 7.74
N ASN A 297 2.89 -4.47 6.69
CA ASN A 297 4.19 -5.11 6.50
C ASN A 297 5.18 -4.84 7.66
N LEU A 298 4.97 -3.79 8.46
CA LEU A 298 5.84 -3.43 9.58
C LEU A 298 5.31 -3.93 10.93
N TYR A 299 4.17 -3.40 11.39
CA TYR A 299 3.64 -3.67 12.74
C TYR A 299 2.95 -5.02 12.85
N LEU A 300 2.26 -5.49 11.82
CA LEU A 300 1.70 -6.86 11.83
C LEU A 300 2.83 -7.87 11.97
N CYS A 301 3.85 -7.77 11.11
CA CYS A 301 5.01 -8.67 11.16
C CYS A 301 5.79 -8.55 12.48
N ARG A 302 5.82 -7.37 13.10
CA ARG A 302 6.43 -7.14 14.42
C ARG A 302 5.72 -7.94 15.52
N GLU A 303 4.40 -8.07 15.47
CA GLU A 303 3.66 -8.84 16.48
C GLU A 303 3.66 -10.34 16.13
N SER A 304 3.35 -10.67 14.88
CA SER A 304 3.09 -12.05 14.45
C SER A 304 4.35 -12.94 14.47
N ILE A 305 5.55 -12.37 14.30
CA ILE A 305 6.81 -13.13 14.36
C ILE A 305 7.01 -13.78 15.73
N ILE A 306 6.69 -13.06 16.81
CA ILE A 306 6.83 -13.55 18.17
C ILE A 306 5.75 -14.59 18.47
N ASP A 307 4.50 -14.28 18.12
CA ASP A 307 3.36 -15.17 18.33
C ASP A 307 3.57 -16.51 17.62
N ALA A 308 3.90 -16.49 16.32
CA ALA A 308 4.08 -17.71 15.54
C ALA A 308 5.25 -18.58 16.03
N ILE A 309 6.45 -18.00 16.22
CA ILE A 309 7.59 -18.78 16.72
C ILE A 309 7.25 -19.36 18.10
N LYS A 310 6.57 -18.59 18.95
CA LYS A 310 6.22 -19.05 20.30
C LYS A 310 5.20 -20.19 20.26
N ARG A 311 4.12 -20.10 19.48
CA ARG A 311 3.13 -21.18 19.32
C ARG A 311 3.73 -22.45 18.72
N CYS A 312 4.63 -22.30 17.76
CA CYS A 312 5.23 -23.44 17.07
C CYS A 312 6.28 -24.16 17.91
N THR A 313 7.08 -23.44 18.70
CA THR A 313 8.33 -23.99 19.25
C THR A 313 8.49 -23.85 20.75
N ASP A 314 7.63 -23.06 21.41
CA ASP A 314 7.69 -22.77 22.85
C ASP A 314 9.03 -22.15 23.32
N ILE A 315 9.89 -21.73 22.39
CA ILE A 315 11.27 -21.34 22.68
C ILE A 315 11.36 -20.06 23.54
N MET A 316 12.43 -19.96 24.33
CA MET A 316 12.84 -18.71 24.97
C MET A 316 13.69 -17.87 24.01
N PHE A 317 13.24 -16.64 23.74
CA PHE A 317 13.91 -15.67 22.86
C PHE A 317 15.16 -15.03 23.48
N GLY A 318 15.12 -14.67 24.77
CA GLY A 318 16.21 -13.96 25.43
C GLY A 318 17.56 -14.65 25.28
N GLY A 319 18.56 -13.91 24.81
CA GLY A 319 19.94 -14.40 24.59
C GLY A 319 20.15 -15.25 23.33
N LYS A 320 19.10 -15.55 22.56
CA LYS A 320 19.23 -16.29 21.29
C LYS A 320 19.87 -15.43 20.21
N GLN A 321 20.66 -16.08 19.36
CA GLN A 321 21.22 -15.48 18.16
C GLN A 321 20.27 -15.69 16.99
N VAL A 322 19.86 -14.59 16.36
CA VAL A 322 18.86 -14.59 15.29
C VAL A 322 19.49 -13.96 14.06
N VAL A 323 19.32 -14.56 12.89
CA VAL A 323 19.61 -13.89 11.61
C VAL A 323 18.30 -13.63 10.86
N VAL A 324 18.11 -12.39 10.44
CA VAL A 324 16.99 -11.96 9.59
C VAL A 324 17.56 -11.62 8.20
N CYS A 325 17.10 -12.32 7.19
CA CYS A 325 17.54 -12.14 5.81
C CYS A 325 16.59 -11.19 5.07
N GLY A 326 17.02 -9.95 4.85
CA GLY A 326 16.21 -8.86 4.32
C GLY A 326 15.82 -7.84 5.40
N TYR A 327 15.94 -6.55 5.08
CA TYR A 327 15.66 -5.41 5.97
C TYR A 327 14.72 -4.37 5.31
N GLY A 328 13.79 -4.88 4.50
CA GLY A 328 12.57 -4.16 4.11
C GLY A 328 11.64 -3.89 5.31
N GLU A 329 10.38 -3.54 5.06
CA GLU A 329 9.44 -3.25 6.17
C GLU A 329 9.15 -4.49 7.04
N VAL A 330 8.99 -5.68 6.41
CA VAL A 330 8.85 -6.96 7.13
C VAL A 330 10.09 -7.25 7.98
N GLY A 331 11.27 -7.15 7.38
CA GLY A 331 12.54 -7.34 8.07
C GLY A 331 12.72 -6.40 9.26
N LYS A 332 12.38 -5.11 9.10
CA LYS A 332 12.39 -4.11 10.18
C LYS A 332 11.46 -4.50 11.33
N GLY A 333 10.24 -4.94 11.02
CA GLY A 333 9.26 -5.41 12.00
C GLY A 333 9.80 -6.60 12.79
N CYS A 334 10.28 -7.62 12.09
CA CYS A 334 10.89 -8.82 12.67
C CYS A 334 12.10 -8.49 13.57
N CYS A 335 13.03 -7.67 13.08
CA CYS A 335 14.22 -7.29 13.83
C CYS A 335 13.86 -6.53 15.12
N SER A 336 12.94 -5.56 15.02
CA SER A 336 12.48 -4.77 16.17
C SER A 336 11.83 -5.64 17.25
N ALA A 337 10.99 -6.60 16.85
CA ALA A 337 10.31 -7.51 17.76
C ALA A 337 11.29 -8.44 18.48
N LEU A 338 12.15 -9.12 17.72
CA LEU A 338 13.09 -10.10 18.25
C LEU A 338 14.13 -9.45 19.16
N ARG A 339 14.61 -8.25 18.81
CA ARG A 339 15.48 -7.46 19.69
C ARG A 339 14.75 -7.02 20.96
N GLY A 340 13.48 -6.63 20.86
CA GLY A 340 12.63 -6.31 22.02
C GLY A 340 12.49 -7.47 23.01
N MET A 341 12.53 -8.72 22.52
CA MET A 341 12.54 -9.93 23.33
C MET A 341 13.93 -10.35 23.85
N GLY A 342 14.96 -9.52 23.63
CA GLY A 342 16.32 -9.75 24.11
C GLY A 342 17.16 -10.67 23.23
N CYS A 343 16.80 -10.87 21.95
CA CYS A 343 17.64 -11.60 20.99
C CYS A 343 18.81 -10.74 20.50
N PHE A 344 19.93 -11.39 20.17
CA PHE A 344 21.00 -10.81 19.35
C PHE A 344 20.64 -10.97 17.87
N VAL A 345 20.25 -9.87 17.23
CA VAL A 345 19.76 -9.89 15.84
C VAL A 345 20.87 -9.46 14.86
N TYR A 346 21.20 -10.36 13.94
CA TYR A 346 22.02 -10.12 12.75
C TYR A 346 21.11 -9.89 11.54
N VAL A 347 21.56 -9.04 10.62
CA VAL A 347 20.84 -8.73 9.38
C VAL A 347 21.70 -9.09 8.18
N THR A 348 21.11 -9.71 7.16
CA THR A 348 21.72 -9.82 5.84
C THR A 348 20.93 -8.94 4.86
N GLU A 349 21.63 -8.20 4.00
CA GLU A 349 21.00 -7.30 3.03
C GLU A 349 21.85 -7.17 1.76
N ILE A 350 21.16 -6.97 0.64
CA ILE A 350 21.75 -6.65 -0.66
C ILE A 350 21.61 -5.15 -0.98
N ASP A 351 20.59 -4.47 -0.45
CA ASP A 351 20.38 -3.03 -0.66
C ASP A 351 21.23 -2.24 0.35
N PRO A 352 22.19 -1.40 -0.12
CA PRO A 352 23.05 -0.62 0.76
C PRO A 352 22.28 0.41 1.62
N ILE A 353 21.11 0.89 1.17
CA ILE A 353 20.27 1.81 1.93
C ILE A 353 19.64 1.07 3.12
N CYS A 354 19.05 -0.10 2.87
CA CYS A 354 18.46 -0.94 3.91
C CYS A 354 19.54 -1.43 4.89
N ALA A 355 20.70 -1.86 4.39
CA ALA A 355 21.85 -2.23 5.22
C ALA A 355 22.31 -1.07 6.11
N LEU A 356 22.45 0.14 5.56
CA LEU A 356 22.83 1.31 6.35
C LEU A 356 21.78 1.62 7.42
N GLN A 357 20.49 1.48 7.12
CA GLN A 357 19.41 1.63 8.11
C GLN A 357 19.54 0.61 9.25
N ALA A 358 19.80 -0.66 8.94
CA ALA A 358 20.02 -1.69 9.95
C ALA A 358 21.21 -1.33 10.87
N CYS A 359 22.32 -0.86 10.29
CA CYS A 359 23.47 -0.38 11.05
C CYS A 359 23.13 0.82 11.96
N MET A 360 22.34 1.78 11.48
CA MET A 360 21.95 2.97 12.26
C MET A 360 21.00 2.64 13.42
N GLU A 361 20.18 1.60 13.27
CA GLU A 361 19.38 1.06 14.36
C GLU A 361 20.22 0.23 15.34
N GLY A 362 21.48 -0.09 15.01
CA GLY A 362 22.40 -0.84 15.86
C GLY A 362 22.36 -2.35 15.65
N TYR A 363 21.81 -2.83 14.52
CA TYR A 363 21.96 -4.21 14.10
C TYR A 363 23.31 -4.43 13.41
N LYS A 364 23.90 -5.61 13.60
CA LYS A 364 25.11 -5.98 12.87
C LYS A 364 24.71 -6.55 11.50
N VAL A 365 25.06 -5.86 10.43
CA VAL A 365 24.92 -6.36 9.06
C VAL A 365 26.08 -7.29 8.73
N VAL A 366 25.77 -8.51 8.31
CA VAL A 366 26.74 -9.60 8.07
C VAL A 366 26.41 -10.34 6.79
N ARG A 367 27.35 -11.13 6.26
CA ARG A 367 27.02 -12.20 5.33
C ARG A 367 26.53 -13.43 6.10
N LEU A 368 25.62 -14.20 5.49
CA LEU A 368 25.01 -15.35 6.16
C LEU A 368 26.07 -16.37 6.62
N GLU A 369 27.09 -16.61 5.79
CA GLU A 369 28.15 -17.59 6.03
C GLU A 369 28.98 -17.27 7.28
N GLU A 370 29.03 -16.01 7.71
CA GLU A 370 29.77 -15.56 8.89
C GLU A 370 29.11 -16.03 10.19
N VAL A 371 27.78 -16.19 10.20
CA VAL A 371 27.00 -16.42 11.43
C VAL A 371 26.18 -17.72 11.41
N ILE A 372 25.99 -18.36 10.25
CA ILE A 372 25.05 -19.48 10.11
C ILE A 372 25.29 -20.64 11.09
N LYS A 373 26.54 -20.90 11.47
CA LYS A 373 26.89 -22.00 12.40
C LYS A 373 26.47 -21.75 13.86
N GLN A 374 26.23 -20.50 14.25
CA GLN A 374 25.94 -20.12 15.64
C GLN A 374 24.48 -19.67 15.87
N VAL A 375 23.75 -19.38 14.79
CA VAL A 375 22.36 -18.89 14.85
C VAL A 375 21.41 -19.95 15.43
N ASP A 376 20.54 -19.51 16.33
CA ASP A 376 19.43 -20.27 16.88
C ASP A 376 18.16 -20.19 16.03
N ILE A 377 17.88 -19.00 15.47
CA ILE A 377 16.66 -18.73 14.70
C ILE A 377 17.05 -18.04 13.39
N LEU A 378 16.65 -18.65 12.29
CA LEU A 378 16.81 -18.10 10.95
C LEU A 378 15.45 -17.66 10.43
N VAL A 379 15.35 -16.37 10.08
CA VAL A 379 14.14 -15.76 9.51
C VAL A 379 14.45 -15.23 8.11
N THR A 380 13.67 -15.62 7.11
CA THR A 380 13.72 -14.99 5.78
C THR A 380 12.61 -13.94 5.64
N ALA A 381 12.94 -12.77 5.09
CA ALA A 381 12.04 -11.64 4.88
C ALA A 381 12.48 -10.82 3.65
N SER A 382 13.00 -11.51 2.62
CA SER A 382 13.67 -10.87 1.48
C SER A 382 12.73 -10.63 0.29
N GLY A 383 11.63 -11.39 0.19
CA GLY A 383 10.81 -11.48 -1.01
C GLY A 383 11.49 -12.16 -2.19
N SER A 384 12.66 -12.79 -1.98
CA SER A 384 13.52 -13.36 -3.03
C SER A 384 13.62 -14.88 -2.95
N LYS A 385 13.72 -15.53 -4.11
CA LYS A 385 13.85 -16.98 -4.23
C LYS A 385 15.24 -17.47 -3.80
N ASN A 386 15.29 -18.62 -3.14
CA ASN A 386 16.51 -19.32 -2.73
C ASN A 386 17.44 -18.43 -1.88
N THR A 387 16.86 -17.60 -1.02
CA THR A 387 17.60 -16.84 -0.01
C THR A 387 18.37 -17.78 0.91
N ILE A 388 17.77 -18.93 1.25
CA ILE A 388 18.37 -20.00 2.03
C ILE A 388 18.38 -21.27 1.19
N THR A 389 19.58 -21.79 0.92
CA THR A 389 19.80 -23.00 0.12
C THR A 389 19.98 -24.24 1.02
N ARG A 390 19.90 -25.44 0.44
CA ARG A 390 20.28 -26.70 1.12
C ARG A 390 21.65 -26.61 1.80
N GLU A 391 22.66 -26.09 1.09
CA GLU A 391 24.02 -25.93 1.61
C GLU A 391 24.08 -25.03 2.86
N SER A 392 23.20 -24.03 2.91
CA SER A 392 23.06 -23.17 4.09
C SER A 392 22.46 -23.94 5.26
N LEU A 393 21.39 -24.69 5.01
CA LEU A 393 20.73 -25.52 6.03
C LEU A 393 21.67 -26.59 6.59
N ASP A 394 22.54 -27.19 5.77
CA ASP A 394 23.56 -28.15 6.21
C ASP A 394 24.54 -27.56 7.24
N LYS A 395 24.78 -26.24 7.23
CA LYS A 395 25.71 -25.55 8.13
C LYS A 395 25.09 -25.07 9.45
N LEU A 396 23.76 -25.06 9.56
CA LEU A 396 23.07 -24.67 10.81
C LEU A 396 23.45 -25.59 11.97
N LYS A 397 23.36 -25.08 13.20
CA LYS A 397 23.53 -25.93 14.40
C LYS A 397 22.31 -26.82 14.63
N ASN A 398 22.51 -27.86 15.43
CA ASN A 398 21.43 -28.74 15.87
C ASN A 398 20.40 -27.95 16.70
N GLY A 399 19.11 -28.18 16.43
CA GLY A 399 17.98 -27.52 17.06
C GLY A 399 17.66 -26.11 16.53
N ALA A 400 18.33 -25.65 15.46
CA ALA A 400 18.02 -24.34 14.89
C ALA A 400 16.58 -24.28 14.34
N ILE A 401 15.91 -23.16 14.56
CA ILE A 401 14.57 -22.87 14.02
C ILE A 401 14.74 -22.14 12.69
N VAL A 402 13.99 -22.55 11.68
CA VAL A 402 13.99 -21.96 10.35
C VAL A 402 12.55 -21.61 9.95
N CYS A 403 12.31 -20.34 9.62
CA CYS A 403 10.98 -19.86 9.24
C CYS A 403 11.04 -18.74 8.18
N ASN A 404 9.96 -18.63 7.41
CA ASN A 404 9.80 -17.62 6.37
C ASN A 404 8.70 -16.61 6.75
N MET A 405 9.05 -15.33 6.75
CA MET A 405 8.14 -14.20 6.94
C MET A 405 7.89 -13.40 5.66
N GLY A 406 8.60 -13.73 4.57
CA GLY A 406 8.49 -13.03 3.30
C GLY A 406 7.47 -13.68 2.37
N HIS A 407 7.92 -14.23 1.24
CA HIS A 407 7.02 -14.64 0.15
C HIS A 407 6.99 -16.15 -0.09
N SER A 408 5.77 -16.68 -0.32
CA SER A 408 5.51 -18.05 -0.76
C SER A 408 6.21 -19.10 0.10
N ASN A 409 6.72 -20.17 -0.51
CA ASN A 409 7.59 -21.19 0.08
C ASN A 409 8.95 -21.28 -0.64
N THR A 410 9.36 -20.21 -1.32
CA THR A 410 10.51 -20.21 -2.23
C THR A 410 11.73 -19.49 -1.68
N GLU A 411 11.61 -18.72 -0.60
CA GLU A 411 12.77 -18.09 0.03
C GLU A 411 13.70 -19.11 0.67
N ILE A 412 13.12 -20.17 1.25
CA ILE A 412 13.83 -21.33 1.76
C ILE A 412 13.67 -22.41 0.72
N ASP A 413 14.79 -22.91 0.20
CA ASP A 413 14.77 -24.09 -0.62
C ASP A 413 14.34 -25.29 0.23
N VAL A 414 13.11 -25.75 0.03
CA VAL A 414 12.55 -26.97 0.66
C VAL A 414 12.32 -28.07 -0.38
N SER A 415 12.72 -27.86 -1.64
CA SER A 415 12.45 -28.79 -2.74
C SER A 415 13.16 -30.13 -2.53
N PHE A 416 14.38 -30.09 -1.97
CA PHE A 416 15.14 -31.28 -1.63
C PHE A 416 14.43 -32.19 -0.60
N LEU A 417 13.47 -31.69 0.19
CA LEU A 417 12.71 -32.53 1.13
C LEU A 417 11.73 -33.47 0.41
N ARG A 418 11.37 -33.17 -0.83
CA ARG A 418 10.42 -33.95 -1.65
C ARG A 418 11.13 -34.87 -2.65
N ASP A 419 12.42 -34.66 -2.89
CA ASP A 419 13.20 -35.51 -3.78
C ASP A 419 13.46 -36.87 -3.14
N SER A 420 13.05 -37.93 -3.82
CA SER A 420 13.32 -39.33 -3.46
C SER A 420 14.82 -39.70 -3.47
N ALA A 421 15.69 -38.78 -3.93
CA ALA A 421 17.14 -38.87 -3.88
C ALA A 421 17.75 -38.40 -2.53
N SER A 422 16.97 -37.74 -1.66
CA SER A 422 17.41 -37.27 -0.33
C SER A 422 17.40 -38.37 0.73
N SER A 423 18.04 -39.50 0.44
CA SER A 423 18.10 -40.66 1.35
C SER A 423 18.88 -40.40 2.65
N ASP A 424 19.54 -39.24 2.76
CA ASP A 424 20.27 -38.79 3.93
C ASP A 424 19.42 -37.96 4.91
N LEU A 425 18.16 -37.66 4.57
CA LEU A 425 17.24 -36.86 5.38
C LEU A 425 15.98 -37.62 5.76
N GLN A 426 15.56 -37.44 7.00
CA GLN A 426 14.27 -37.87 7.52
C GLN A 426 13.46 -36.64 7.94
N VAL A 427 12.23 -36.54 7.45
CA VAL A 427 11.28 -35.50 7.89
C VAL A 427 10.28 -36.14 8.85
N GLU A 428 10.15 -35.57 10.04
CA GLU A 428 9.23 -36.01 11.08
C GLU A 428 8.30 -34.86 11.45
N ARG A 429 7.00 -35.02 11.20
CA ARG A 429 5.97 -34.07 11.60
C ARG A 429 5.82 -34.12 13.13
N VAL A 430 6.11 -33.02 13.80
CA VAL A 430 6.06 -32.93 15.28
C VAL A 430 4.68 -32.54 15.76
N ARG A 431 4.12 -31.52 15.11
CA ARG A 431 2.77 -30.98 15.33
C ARG A 431 2.36 -30.20 14.08
N THR A 432 1.12 -29.74 14.03
CA THR A 432 0.62 -28.93 12.90
C THR A 432 1.59 -27.79 12.57
N ASN A 433 2.00 -27.70 11.29
CA ASN A 433 2.95 -26.71 10.77
C ASN A 433 4.36 -26.73 11.39
N VAL A 434 4.78 -27.81 12.05
CA VAL A 434 6.13 -27.92 12.63
C VAL A 434 6.74 -29.26 12.27
N ASP A 435 7.83 -29.21 11.53
CA ASP A 435 8.56 -30.36 11.04
C ASP A 435 9.98 -30.39 11.61
N HIS A 436 10.42 -31.57 12.02
CA HIS A 436 11.84 -31.86 12.21
C HIS A 436 12.43 -32.34 10.89
N VAL A 437 13.50 -31.69 10.44
CA VAL A 437 14.35 -32.21 9.36
C VAL A 437 15.61 -32.76 10.01
N ILE A 438 15.84 -34.07 9.85
CA ILE A 438 16.88 -34.83 10.55
C ILE A 438 17.86 -35.39 9.52
N TRP A 439 19.14 -35.08 9.69
CA TRP A 439 20.22 -35.63 8.88
C TRP A 439 20.65 -36.99 9.42
N SER A 440 21.23 -37.82 8.54
CA SER A 440 21.90 -39.08 8.90
C SER A 440 22.97 -38.95 10.00
N SER A 441 23.55 -37.76 10.16
CA SER A 441 24.47 -37.42 11.26
C SER A 441 23.80 -37.30 12.64
N GLY A 442 22.47 -37.30 12.71
CA GLY A 442 21.68 -37.03 13.91
C GLY A 442 21.41 -35.54 14.18
N LYS A 443 21.98 -34.63 13.38
CA LYS A 443 21.62 -33.20 13.41
C LYS A 443 20.16 -33.04 13.01
N ARG A 444 19.44 -32.17 13.71
CA ARG A 444 18.05 -31.82 13.47
C ARG A 444 17.86 -30.31 13.38
N ILE A 445 16.98 -29.84 12.52
CA ILE A 445 16.45 -28.46 12.55
C ILE A 445 14.93 -28.50 12.72
N VAL A 446 14.35 -27.40 13.17
CA VAL A 446 12.90 -27.18 13.25
C VAL A 446 12.49 -26.29 12.10
N LEU A 447 11.76 -26.85 11.13
CA LEU A 447 11.19 -26.11 10.00
C LEU A 447 9.73 -25.76 10.30
N ILE A 448 9.40 -24.48 10.22
CA ILE A 448 8.03 -24.01 10.44
C ILE A 448 7.29 -23.87 9.10
N ALA A 449 6.06 -24.37 9.07
CA ALA A 449 5.09 -24.29 7.98
C ALA A 449 5.64 -24.76 6.61
N GLU A 450 6.53 -25.76 6.59
CA GLU A 450 7.18 -26.24 5.36
C GLU A 450 7.85 -25.11 4.55
N GLY A 451 8.32 -24.05 5.22
CA GLY A 451 8.92 -22.86 4.58
C GLY A 451 7.92 -21.86 3.99
N ARG A 452 6.61 -22.07 4.16
CA ARG A 452 5.55 -21.10 3.82
C ARG A 452 5.55 -19.91 4.78
N ILE A 453 4.81 -18.87 4.39
CA ILE A 453 4.69 -17.62 5.15
C ILE A 453 4.07 -17.91 6.53
N MET A 454 4.88 -17.71 7.56
CA MET A 454 4.61 -18.19 8.91
C MET A 454 3.47 -17.44 9.61
N ASN A 455 3.36 -16.12 9.43
CA ASN A 455 2.33 -15.31 10.11
C ASN A 455 0.91 -15.73 9.71
N LEU A 456 0.70 -16.16 8.47
CA LEU A 456 -0.61 -16.60 7.97
C LEU A 456 -0.92 -18.04 8.38
N CYS A 457 0.10 -18.89 8.52
CA CYS A 457 -0.10 -20.31 8.84
C CYS A 457 -0.13 -20.58 10.35
N CYS A 458 0.59 -19.80 11.15
CA CYS A 458 0.94 -20.15 12.52
C CYS A 458 0.70 -19.05 13.57
N SER A 459 0.27 -17.85 13.15
CA SER A 459 0.01 -16.71 14.04
C SER A 459 -1.47 -16.38 14.11
N SER A 460 -1.86 -15.69 15.18
CA SER A 460 -3.00 -14.78 15.12
C SER A 460 -2.60 -13.48 14.41
N VAL A 461 -3.52 -12.90 13.64
CA VAL A 461 -3.32 -11.63 12.95
C VAL A 461 -4.06 -10.53 13.72
N PRO A 462 -3.39 -9.44 14.12
CA PRO A 462 -4.03 -8.36 14.88
C PRO A 462 -5.06 -7.60 14.03
N SER A 463 -6.33 -7.66 14.44
CA SER A 463 -7.46 -7.05 13.73
C SER A 463 -7.29 -5.55 13.50
N PHE A 464 -6.65 -4.83 14.42
CA PHE A 464 -6.44 -3.39 14.31
C PHE A 464 -5.59 -3.00 13.09
N VAL A 465 -4.48 -3.71 12.86
CA VAL A 465 -3.62 -3.40 11.71
C VAL A 465 -4.31 -3.80 10.41
N VAL A 466 -5.01 -4.93 10.40
CA VAL A 466 -5.81 -5.35 9.23
C VAL A 466 -6.96 -4.38 8.95
N SER A 467 -7.53 -3.72 9.97
CA SER A 467 -8.53 -2.66 9.78
C SER A 467 -8.02 -1.53 8.88
N ILE A 468 -6.74 -1.17 9.02
CA ILE A 468 -6.11 -0.12 8.23
C ILE A 468 -6.03 -0.56 6.77
N THR A 469 -5.53 -1.77 6.51
CA THR A 469 -5.45 -2.36 5.15
C THR A 469 -6.84 -2.53 4.54
N ALA A 470 -7.78 -3.15 5.25
CA ALA A 470 -9.14 -3.39 4.79
C ALA A 470 -9.91 -2.08 4.51
N CYS A 471 -9.71 -1.04 5.32
CA CYS A 471 -10.29 0.28 5.04
C CYS A 471 -9.69 0.91 3.77
N THR A 472 -8.38 0.72 3.55
CA THR A 472 -7.69 1.13 2.32
C THR A 472 -8.26 0.41 1.09
N GLN A 473 -8.50 -0.91 1.18
CA GLN A 473 -9.15 -1.70 0.12
C GLN A 473 -10.58 -1.23 -0.16
N ALA A 474 -11.39 -1.03 0.88
CA ALA A 474 -12.77 -0.56 0.72
C ALA A 474 -12.83 0.80 0.04
N LEU A 475 -11.94 1.73 0.39
CA LEU A 475 -11.87 3.04 -0.26
C LEU A 475 -11.35 2.96 -1.69
N ALA A 476 -10.37 2.08 -1.98
CA ALA A 476 -9.91 1.84 -3.35
C ALA A 476 -11.03 1.28 -4.24
N LEU A 477 -11.85 0.37 -3.71
CA LEU A 477 -13.04 -0.16 -4.39
C LEU A 477 -14.07 0.93 -4.66
N ILE A 478 -14.38 1.76 -3.66
CA ILE A 478 -15.29 2.91 -3.81
C ILE A 478 -14.76 3.87 -4.88
N GLU A 479 -13.48 4.24 -4.81
CA GLU A 479 -12.85 5.17 -5.74
C GLU A 479 -12.92 4.65 -7.18
N LEU A 480 -12.54 3.40 -7.44
CA LEU A 480 -12.61 2.81 -8.78
C LEU A 480 -14.05 2.68 -9.28
N TYR A 481 -14.98 2.28 -8.42
CA TYR A 481 -16.37 2.04 -8.82
C TYR A 481 -17.13 3.35 -9.13
N THR A 482 -16.87 4.40 -8.35
CA THR A 482 -17.55 5.70 -8.45
C THR A 482 -16.80 6.71 -9.34
N ALA A 483 -15.58 6.37 -9.78
CA ALA A 483 -14.81 7.20 -10.68
C ALA A 483 -15.60 7.53 -11.96
N PRO A 484 -15.57 8.79 -12.42
CA PRO A 484 -16.17 9.16 -13.69
C PRO A 484 -15.48 8.40 -14.84
N PRO A 485 -16.21 8.12 -15.94
CA PRO A 485 -15.63 7.47 -17.11
C PRO A 485 -14.33 8.15 -17.57
N ASN A 486 -13.34 7.35 -17.97
CA ASN A 486 -12.02 7.80 -18.43
C ASN A 486 -11.11 8.47 -17.40
N ARG A 487 -11.46 8.50 -16.10
CA ARG A 487 -10.54 8.93 -15.04
C ARG A 487 -9.32 8.02 -14.94
N TYR A 488 -9.54 6.72 -14.97
CA TYR A 488 -8.49 5.70 -14.93
C TYR A 488 -8.39 5.00 -16.29
N LYS A 489 -7.16 4.88 -16.80
CA LYS A 489 -6.83 4.09 -18.00
C LYS A 489 -6.47 2.67 -17.58
N CYS A 490 -6.18 1.79 -18.54
CA CYS A 490 -5.76 0.41 -18.28
C CYS A 490 -4.29 0.38 -17.78
N ASP A 491 -4.09 0.85 -16.55
CA ASP A 491 -2.79 1.00 -15.89
C ASP A 491 -2.93 0.76 -14.37
N VAL A 492 -1.81 0.69 -13.67
CA VAL A 492 -1.72 0.47 -12.23
C VAL A 492 -1.52 1.80 -11.50
N TYR A 493 -2.49 2.17 -10.67
CA TYR A 493 -2.52 3.42 -9.92
C TYR A 493 -2.26 3.22 -8.43
N LEU A 494 -1.71 4.25 -7.80
CA LEU A 494 -1.65 4.34 -6.34
C LEU A 494 -2.91 5.04 -5.81
N LEU A 495 -3.32 4.67 -4.61
CA LEU A 495 -4.40 5.36 -3.92
C LEU A 495 -4.00 6.83 -3.67
N PRO A 496 -4.91 7.80 -3.89
CA PRO A 496 -4.62 9.21 -3.59
C PRO A 496 -4.19 9.40 -2.13
N LYS A 497 -3.10 10.13 -1.88
CA LYS A 497 -2.55 10.33 -0.53
C LYS A 497 -3.55 10.87 0.50
N LYS A 498 -4.52 11.68 0.06
CA LYS A 498 -5.58 12.19 0.95
C LYS A 498 -6.45 11.05 1.50
N MET A 499 -6.63 9.97 0.74
CA MET A 499 -7.33 8.77 1.21
C MET A 499 -6.49 7.97 2.21
N ASP A 500 -5.18 7.84 2.01
CA ASP A 500 -4.28 7.27 3.04
C ASP A 500 -4.38 8.04 4.36
N GLU A 501 -4.32 9.37 4.31
CA GLU A 501 -4.46 10.23 5.50
C GLU A 501 -5.85 10.09 6.13
N TYR A 502 -6.89 9.93 5.30
CA TYR A 502 -8.25 9.69 5.78
C TYR A 502 -8.37 8.34 6.50
N VAL A 503 -7.84 7.25 5.93
CA VAL A 503 -7.79 5.94 6.59
C VAL A 503 -7.12 6.07 7.95
N ALA A 504 -5.95 6.70 8.03
CA ALA A 504 -5.26 6.91 9.31
C ALA A 504 -6.15 7.68 10.30
N SER A 505 -6.82 8.74 9.86
CA SER A 505 -7.70 9.55 10.72
C SER A 505 -8.87 8.76 11.34
N LEU A 506 -9.35 7.70 10.67
CA LEU A 506 -10.44 6.87 11.19
C LEU A 506 -10.01 5.96 12.36
N HIS A 507 -8.71 5.71 12.50
CA HIS A 507 -8.15 4.80 13.52
C HIS A 507 -7.65 5.54 14.77
N LEU A 508 -7.27 6.82 14.64
CA LEU A 508 -6.73 7.63 15.73
C LEU A 508 -7.63 7.73 16.99
N PRO A 509 -8.97 7.82 16.88
CA PRO A 509 -9.82 7.88 18.08
C PRO A 509 -9.67 6.68 19.03
N ALA A 510 -9.27 5.51 18.53
CA ALA A 510 -9.05 4.32 19.36
C ALA A 510 -7.86 4.48 20.32
N PHE A 511 -6.94 5.39 20.03
CA PHE A 511 -5.78 5.69 20.86
C PHE A 511 -5.92 6.99 21.66
N ASP A 512 -7.12 7.59 21.70
CA ASP A 512 -7.34 8.93 22.24
C ASP A 512 -6.39 9.99 21.63
N ALA A 513 -6.05 9.80 20.35
CA ALA A 513 -5.10 10.67 19.66
C ALA A 513 -5.82 11.92 19.12
N HIS A 514 -5.42 13.10 19.61
CA HIS A 514 -5.96 14.39 19.19
C HIS A 514 -5.00 15.08 18.20
N LEU A 515 -5.41 15.17 16.93
CA LEU A 515 -4.65 15.85 15.90
C LEU A 515 -4.67 17.37 16.10
N THR A 516 -3.53 18.01 15.92
CA THR A 516 -3.42 19.48 15.88
C THR A 516 -3.94 20.01 14.54
N GLU A 517 -4.79 21.04 14.59
CA GLU A 517 -5.25 21.74 13.39
C GLU A 517 -4.28 22.85 13.00
N LEU A 518 -3.98 22.96 11.70
CA LEU A 518 -3.16 24.05 11.18
C LEU A 518 -3.96 25.36 11.16
N SER A 519 -3.32 26.44 11.61
CA SER A 519 -3.82 27.81 11.40
C SER A 519 -3.75 28.20 9.91
N ASP A 520 -4.54 29.22 9.51
CA ASP A 520 -4.49 29.73 8.13
C ASP A 520 -3.10 30.25 7.75
N GLU A 521 -2.38 30.85 8.69
CA GLU A 521 -1.01 31.33 8.50
C GLU A 521 -0.04 30.17 8.23
N GLN A 522 -0.11 29.08 8.99
CA GLN A 522 0.70 27.89 8.76
C GLN A 522 0.39 27.23 7.41
N CYS A 523 -0.89 27.13 7.03
CA CYS A 523 -1.28 26.62 5.71
C CYS A 523 -0.71 27.45 4.57
N LYS A 524 -0.77 28.78 4.68
CA LYS A 524 -0.18 29.70 3.71
C LYS A 524 1.34 29.55 3.64
N TYR A 525 2.02 29.43 4.78
CA TYR A 525 3.47 29.24 4.85
C TYR A 525 3.92 27.92 4.22
N LEU A 526 3.19 26.83 4.49
CA LEU A 526 3.50 25.49 3.97
C LEU A 526 3.01 25.27 2.53
N GLY A 527 2.11 26.11 2.03
CA GLY A 527 1.48 25.94 0.72
C GLY A 527 0.53 24.74 0.64
N ILE A 528 -0.15 24.40 1.73
CA ILE A 528 -1.04 23.22 1.82
C ILE A 528 -2.43 23.59 2.35
N ASN A 529 -3.43 22.75 2.06
CA ASN A 529 -4.78 22.89 2.59
C ASN A 529 -4.86 22.37 4.05
N LYS A 530 -5.73 22.97 4.88
CA LYS A 530 -6.00 22.50 6.26
C LYS A 530 -6.47 21.04 6.33
N ALA A 531 -7.16 20.57 5.29
CA ALA A 531 -7.64 19.20 5.15
C ALA A 531 -6.68 18.28 4.38
N GLY A 532 -5.44 18.71 4.15
CA GLY A 532 -4.42 17.96 3.43
C GLY A 532 -4.63 17.92 1.90
N PRO A 533 -3.80 17.14 1.17
CA PRO A 533 -2.77 16.25 1.70
C PRO A 533 -1.63 17.00 2.41
N PHE A 534 -1.13 16.47 3.52
CA PHE A 534 -0.13 17.15 4.37
C PHE A 534 1.31 16.91 3.95
N LYS A 535 1.53 16.02 2.98
CA LYS A 535 2.84 15.66 2.44
C LYS A 535 2.77 15.51 0.92
N PRO A 536 3.85 15.80 0.18
CA PRO A 536 3.89 15.56 -1.26
C PRO A 536 3.90 14.05 -1.58
N ASN A 537 3.54 13.67 -2.80
CA ASN A 537 3.43 12.26 -3.21
C ASN A 537 4.74 11.47 -3.05
N TYR A 538 5.89 12.09 -3.26
CA TYR A 538 7.21 11.46 -3.09
C TYR A 538 7.65 11.32 -1.61
N TYR A 539 6.87 11.82 -0.65
CA TYR A 539 7.25 11.79 0.77
C TYR A 539 7.24 10.35 1.30
N ARG A 540 8.45 9.87 1.62
CA ARG A 540 8.64 8.61 2.35
C ARG A 540 8.49 8.89 3.85
N ILE A 541 7.50 8.28 4.50
CA ILE A 541 7.33 8.35 5.95
C ILE A 541 8.44 7.54 6.60
N PHE A 542 9.51 8.25 6.95
CA PHE A 542 10.63 7.75 7.75
C PHE A 542 10.88 8.75 8.88
N PRO A 543 11.23 8.28 10.10
CA PRO A 543 11.80 9.14 11.11
C PRO A 543 13.24 9.44 10.71
N PHE A 544 13.44 10.27 9.68
CA PHE A 544 14.75 10.85 9.43
C PHE A 544 14.88 12.08 10.31
N PHE A 545 15.50 11.90 11.48
CA PHE A 545 16.14 13.01 12.18
C PHE A 545 17.33 13.48 11.34
N PHE A 546 17.07 14.33 10.34
CA PHE A 546 18.14 15.16 9.76
C PHE A 546 18.12 16.50 10.46
N SER A 547 18.86 16.57 11.58
CA SER A 547 19.45 17.83 12.02
C SER A 547 20.79 17.98 11.30
N LEU A 548 20.93 19.09 10.57
CA LEU A 548 22.14 19.60 9.91
C LEU A 548 22.84 18.72 8.85
N ARG A 549 22.71 19.10 7.57
CA ARG A 549 23.81 19.38 6.59
C ARG A 549 23.29 19.37 5.15
N LYS A 550 22.43 20.34 4.78
CA LYS A 550 22.09 20.60 3.36
C LYS A 550 23.32 21.05 2.53
N MET A 551 24.37 21.59 3.12
CA MET A 551 25.52 22.11 2.36
C MET A 551 26.56 21.06 1.90
N VAL A 552 26.72 19.93 2.58
CA VAL A 552 27.83 18.99 2.26
C VAL A 552 27.46 18.00 1.16
N LEU A 553 26.26 17.42 1.21
CA LEU A 553 25.81 16.41 0.24
C LEU A 553 25.59 17.02 -1.16
N LEU A 554 25.09 18.25 -1.23
CA LEU A 554 24.95 19.01 -2.48
C LEU A 554 26.32 19.29 -3.14
N SER A 555 27.38 19.47 -2.36
CA SER A 555 28.73 19.67 -2.92
C SER A 555 29.34 18.39 -3.50
N ILE A 556 29.03 17.24 -2.90
CA ILE A 556 29.51 15.92 -3.33
C ILE A 556 28.73 15.45 -4.56
N LEU A 557 27.39 15.62 -4.56
CA LEU A 557 26.54 15.33 -5.72
C LEU A 557 26.90 16.23 -6.93
N LYS A 558 27.22 17.51 -6.69
CA LYS A 558 27.75 18.40 -7.75
C LYS A 558 29.10 17.91 -8.30
N LYS A 559 29.98 17.36 -7.46
CA LYS A 559 31.28 16.81 -7.90
C LYS A 559 31.16 15.49 -8.66
N LEU A 560 30.19 14.64 -8.33
CA LEU A 560 29.91 13.39 -9.05
C LEU A 560 29.23 13.65 -10.40
N ARG A 561 28.23 14.55 -10.45
CA ARG A 561 27.57 14.94 -11.73
C ARG A 561 28.53 15.60 -12.73
N ARG A 562 29.58 16.29 -12.25
CA ARG A 562 30.66 16.81 -13.12
C ARG A 562 31.41 15.73 -13.88
N LYS A 563 31.45 14.48 -13.41
CA LYS A 563 32.10 13.37 -14.12
C LYS A 563 31.24 12.79 -15.25
N GLU A 564 29.92 12.90 -15.18
CA GLU A 564 28.99 12.26 -16.12
C GLU A 564 28.41 13.23 -17.17
N LYS A 565 28.80 14.53 -17.13
CA LYS A 565 28.39 15.56 -18.11
C LYS A 565 26.87 15.57 -18.41
N GLU A 566 26.04 15.34 -17.39
CA GLU A 566 24.59 15.31 -17.53
C GLU A 566 23.95 16.70 -17.39
N MET A 567 22.96 17.01 -18.23
CA MET A 567 22.19 18.26 -18.18
C MET A 567 20.69 17.95 -18.12
N ARG A 568 19.94 18.64 -17.25
CA ARG A 568 18.49 18.57 -17.18
C ARG A 568 17.86 19.80 -17.81
N LEU A 569 17.11 19.55 -18.87
CA LEU A 569 16.40 20.58 -19.64
C LEU A 569 14.90 20.49 -19.37
N LEU A 570 14.24 21.64 -19.24
CA LEU A 570 12.80 21.72 -19.06
C LEU A 570 12.15 22.31 -20.31
N LEU A 571 11.33 21.51 -21.00
CA LEU A 571 10.62 21.90 -22.23
C LEU A 571 9.18 22.29 -21.91
N VAL A 572 8.87 23.58 -22.04
CA VAL A 572 7.62 24.22 -21.58
C VAL A 572 7.13 25.27 -22.57
N GLY A 573 5.88 25.70 -22.42
CA GLY A 573 5.17 26.58 -23.35
C GLY A 573 3.70 26.19 -23.48
N LEU A 574 2.89 27.04 -24.13
CA LEU A 574 1.44 26.82 -24.25
C LEU A 574 1.11 25.51 -24.99
N ASP A 575 -0.11 25.01 -24.77
CA ASP A 575 -0.64 23.88 -25.53
C ASP A 575 -0.66 24.17 -27.04
N ASN A 576 -0.47 23.11 -27.83
CA ASN A 576 -0.40 23.16 -29.30
C ASN A 576 0.79 23.94 -29.91
N ALA A 577 1.74 24.43 -29.10
CA ALA A 577 2.93 25.13 -29.58
C ALA A 577 3.96 24.21 -30.29
N GLY A 578 3.84 22.89 -30.16
CA GLY A 578 4.71 21.90 -30.83
C GLY A 578 5.86 21.35 -29.99
N LYS A 579 5.79 21.44 -28.65
CA LYS A 579 6.81 20.94 -27.71
C LYS A 579 7.22 19.47 -27.95
N SER A 580 6.29 18.54 -27.80
CA SER A 580 6.58 17.11 -28.00
C SER A 580 7.06 16.81 -29.42
N THR A 581 6.55 17.52 -30.43
CA THR A 581 6.98 17.37 -31.82
C THR A 581 8.44 17.80 -32.00
N ILE A 582 8.86 18.92 -31.41
CA ILE A 582 10.27 19.35 -31.40
C ILE A 582 11.15 18.26 -30.78
N LEU A 583 10.73 17.72 -29.63
CA LEU A 583 11.50 16.71 -28.92
C LEU A 583 11.60 15.38 -29.68
N SER A 584 10.51 14.92 -30.30
CA SER A 584 10.52 13.75 -31.18
C SER A 584 11.41 13.97 -32.40
N ARG A 585 11.37 15.16 -33.02
CA ARG A 585 12.19 15.49 -34.18
C ARG A 585 13.68 15.53 -33.87
N ILE A 586 14.06 16.13 -32.73
CA ILE A 586 15.45 16.14 -32.25
C ILE A 586 15.94 14.72 -31.96
N ASN A 587 15.06 13.84 -31.47
CA ASN A 587 15.38 12.44 -31.20
C ASN A 587 15.34 11.52 -32.44
N GLY A 588 15.12 12.08 -33.64
CA GLY A 588 15.07 11.31 -34.90
C GLY A 588 13.83 10.42 -35.08
N GLU A 589 12.74 10.68 -34.36
CA GLU A 589 11.48 9.92 -34.47
C GLU A 589 10.61 10.41 -35.64
N GLU A 590 9.86 9.48 -36.27
CA GLU A 590 8.86 9.79 -37.30
C GLU A 590 7.62 10.46 -36.69
N ILE A 591 7.11 11.51 -37.34
CA ILE A 591 5.99 12.33 -36.83
C ILE A 591 4.69 11.85 -37.51
N ASP A 592 4.12 10.75 -37.05
CA ASP A 592 2.91 10.16 -37.67
C ASP A 592 1.59 10.69 -37.08
N SER A 593 1.60 11.18 -35.84
CA SER A 593 0.44 11.84 -35.23
C SER A 593 0.86 12.79 -34.10
N VAL A 594 0.22 13.97 -34.04
CA VAL A 594 0.50 14.99 -33.01
C VAL A 594 -0.69 15.07 -32.05
N ALA A 595 -0.53 14.53 -30.84
CA ALA A 595 -1.50 14.66 -29.75
C ALA A 595 -0.94 15.56 -28.64
N PRO A 596 -1.79 16.31 -27.90
CA PRO A 596 -1.34 17.11 -26.77
C PRO A 596 -0.75 16.23 -25.65
N THR A 597 0.40 16.64 -25.10
CA THR A 597 1.02 15.97 -23.94
C THR A 597 0.09 16.04 -22.73
N LEU A 598 -0.26 14.87 -22.19
CA LEU A 598 -1.01 14.74 -20.94
C LEU A 598 -0.01 14.46 -19.81
N GLY A 599 0.17 15.43 -18.91
CA GLY A 599 1.16 15.32 -17.82
C GLY A 599 2.56 15.73 -18.27
N PHE A 600 3.53 14.82 -18.19
CA PHE A 600 4.91 15.05 -18.59
C PHE A 600 5.53 13.79 -19.22
N ASN A 601 6.56 13.98 -20.03
CA ASN A 601 7.40 12.92 -20.59
C ASN A 601 8.88 13.26 -20.33
N ILE A 602 9.71 12.24 -20.12
CA ILE A 602 11.16 12.40 -20.00
C ILE A 602 11.80 11.68 -21.16
N LYS A 603 12.59 12.39 -21.95
CA LYS A 603 13.49 11.77 -22.92
C LYS A 603 14.93 12.05 -22.55
N THR A 604 15.73 10.98 -22.58
CA THR A 604 17.16 11.05 -22.39
C THR A 604 17.83 10.71 -23.70
N PHE A 605 18.68 11.60 -24.22
CA PHE A 605 19.48 11.34 -25.40
C PHE A 605 20.88 11.91 -25.24
N ASN A 606 21.84 11.26 -25.90
CA ASN A 606 23.23 11.71 -25.94
C ASN A 606 23.36 12.79 -27.02
N TYR A 607 23.97 13.91 -26.68
CA TYR A 607 24.21 15.01 -27.59
C TYR A 607 25.63 15.56 -27.38
N ALA A 608 26.47 15.42 -28.42
CA ALA A 608 27.91 15.59 -28.31
C ALA A 608 28.49 14.77 -27.13
N ASP A 609 29.18 15.42 -26.19
CA ASP A 609 29.76 14.81 -24.99
C ASP A 609 28.81 14.80 -23.77
N TYR A 610 27.55 15.20 -23.94
CA TYR A 610 26.61 15.42 -22.85
C TYR A 610 25.41 14.48 -22.91
N VAL A 611 24.88 14.13 -21.75
CA VAL A 611 23.62 13.39 -21.62
C VAL A 611 22.51 14.40 -21.30
N LEU A 612 21.57 14.59 -22.24
CA LEU A 612 20.48 15.54 -22.08
C LEU A 612 19.22 14.84 -21.58
N ASN A 613 18.77 15.21 -20.39
CA ASN A 613 17.53 14.76 -19.77
C ASN A 613 16.45 15.83 -19.96
N VAL A 614 15.62 15.68 -20.99
CA VAL A 614 14.60 16.67 -21.36
C VAL A 614 13.25 16.28 -20.78
N TRP A 615 12.70 17.17 -19.93
CA TRP A 615 11.39 17.05 -19.31
C TRP A 615 10.37 17.84 -20.14
N ASP A 616 9.61 17.15 -20.98
CA ASP A 616 8.52 17.72 -21.78
C ASP A 616 7.23 17.77 -20.96
N VAL A 617 6.72 18.97 -20.69
CA VAL A 617 5.58 19.18 -19.80
C VAL A 617 4.38 19.73 -20.56
N GLY A 618 3.19 19.19 -20.28
CA GLY A 618 1.94 19.63 -20.90
C GLY A 618 1.66 21.12 -20.73
N GLY A 619 1.24 21.77 -21.81
CA GLY A 619 1.00 23.21 -21.87
C GLY A 619 -0.44 23.65 -21.63
N GLN A 620 -1.35 22.71 -21.41
CA GLN A 620 -2.77 22.98 -21.20
C GLN A 620 -2.96 23.83 -19.95
N LYS A 621 -3.88 24.80 -19.97
CA LYS A 621 -4.10 25.74 -18.86
C LYS A 621 -4.28 25.05 -17.49
N SER A 622 -4.95 23.91 -17.43
CA SER A 622 -5.13 23.10 -16.22
C SER A 622 -3.81 22.52 -15.68
N LEU A 623 -2.82 22.27 -16.55
CA LEU A 623 -1.54 21.65 -16.23
C LEU A 623 -0.43 22.65 -15.87
N ARG A 624 -0.55 23.93 -16.23
CA ARG A 624 0.52 24.93 -16.03
C ARG A 624 0.88 25.17 -14.57
N SER A 625 -0.10 25.07 -13.66
CA SER A 625 0.14 25.17 -12.21
C SER A 625 1.10 24.08 -11.69
N TYR A 626 1.21 22.95 -12.38
CA TYR A 626 2.09 21.84 -12.04
C TYR A 626 3.50 21.98 -12.61
N TRP A 627 3.79 22.96 -13.48
CA TRP A 627 5.15 23.21 -13.99
C TRP A 627 6.16 23.37 -12.85
N ARG A 628 5.72 23.99 -11.75
CA ARG A 628 6.46 24.15 -10.49
C ARG A 628 7.01 22.86 -9.89
N ASN A 629 6.44 21.70 -10.22
CA ASN A 629 6.94 20.42 -9.73
C ASN A 629 8.22 19.97 -10.43
N TYR A 630 8.58 20.59 -11.56
CA TYR A 630 9.69 20.18 -12.42
C TYR A 630 10.88 21.13 -12.42
N PHE A 631 10.82 22.25 -11.68
CA PHE A 631 11.88 23.29 -11.66
C PHE A 631 13.13 22.91 -10.88
N GLU A 632 13.01 21.96 -9.94
CA GLU A 632 14.13 21.58 -9.08
C GLU A 632 15.29 21.06 -9.93
N ALA A 633 16.50 21.61 -9.79
CA ALA A 633 17.68 21.19 -10.55
C ALA A 633 17.51 21.25 -12.09
N THR A 634 16.76 22.22 -12.61
CA THR A 634 16.72 22.53 -14.05
C THR A 634 17.89 23.45 -14.42
N GLU A 635 18.77 23.00 -15.31
CA GLU A 635 19.90 23.83 -15.77
C GLU A 635 19.51 24.77 -16.91
N ALA A 636 18.52 24.40 -17.72
CA ALA A 636 18.07 25.18 -18.86
C ALA A 636 16.58 24.96 -19.18
N ILE A 637 15.94 26.00 -19.70
CA ILE A 637 14.53 26.04 -20.10
C ILE A 637 14.48 26.16 -21.62
N ILE A 638 13.69 25.31 -22.26
CA ILE A 638 13.30 25.44 -23.66
C ILE A 638 11.85 25.91 -23.68
N TRP A 639 11.64 27.16 -24.05
CA TRP A 639 10.32 27.78 -24.15
C TRP A 639 9.83 27.77 -25.60
N VAL A 640 8.74 27.07 -25.88
CA VAL A 640 8.22 26.92 -27.25
C VAL A 640 7.03 27.85 -27.48
N VAL A 641 7.13 28.66 -28.52
CA VAL A 641 6.15 29.67 -28.93
C VAL A 641 5.54 29.25 -30.26
N ASP A 642 4.21 29.24 -30.33
CA ASP A 642 3.51 29.13 -31.61
C ASP A 642 3.57 30.49 -32.33
N SER A 643 4.37 30.59 -33.40
CA SER A 643 4.57 31.87 -34.10
C SER A 643 3.34 32.29 -34.93
N VAL A 644 2.38 31.39 -35.16
CA VAL A 644 1.16 31.67 -35.95
C VAL A 644 0.03 32.18 -35.04
N ASP A 645 0.04 31.78 -33.78
CA ASP A 645 -1.03 32.08 -32.83
C ASP A 645 -0.88 33.45 -32.14
N LYS A 646 -1.06 34.51 -32.93
CA LYS A 646 -0.90 35.91 -32.47
C LYS A 646 -1.83 36.26 -31.30
N MET A 647 -3.01 35.65 -31.23
CA MET A 647 -4.02 35.93 -30.20
C MET A 647 -3.58 35.47 -28.81
N ARG A 648 -2.83 34.36 -28.72
CA ARG A 648 -2.34 33.82 -27.45
C ARG A 648 -0.94 34.26 -27.06
N LEU A 649 -0.27 35.13 -27.84
CA LEU A 649 1.06 35.65 -27.48
C LEU A 649 1.06 36.47 -26.18
N GLY A 650 -0.03 37.18 -25.87
CA GLY A 650 -0.17 37.87 -24.59
C GLY A 650 -0.24 36.91 -23.38
N GLU A 651 -0.94 35.79 -23.54
CA GLU A 651 -0.99 34.71 -22.54
C GLU A 651 0.39 34.03 -22.43
N CYS A 652 1.05 33.78 -23.56
CA CYS A 652 2.39 33.20 -23.63
C CYS A 652 3.41 34.04 -22.85
N ARG A 653 3.38 35.37 -23.04
CA ARG A 653 4.22 36.31 -22.28
C ARG A 653 3.95 36.21 -20.78
N ALA A 654 2.69 36.25 -20.36
CA ALA A 654 2.32 36.26 -18.95
C ALA A 654 2.82 34.99 -18.24
N GLU A 655 2.69 33.83 -18.87
CA GLU A 655 3.16 32.55 -18.33
C GLU A 655 4.69 32.46 -18.29
N LEU A 656 5.38 32.94 -19.34
CA LEU A 656 6.85 32.99 -19.35
C LEU A 656 7.38 33.89 -18.21
N GLN A 657 6.80 35.08 -18.06
CA GLN A 657 7.20 36.02 -17.01
C GLN A 657 6.91 35.49 -15.61
N GLU A 658 5.81 34.76 -15.40
CA GLU A 658 5.52 34.12 -14.12
C GLU A 658 6.49 32.96 -13.83
N LEU A 659 6.83 32.16 -14.85
CA LEU A 659 7.81 31.08 -14.73
C LEU A 659 9.20 31.61 -14.34
N LEU A 660 9.67 32.70 -14.96
CA LEU A 660 10.99 33.28 -14.69
C LEU A 660 11.10 34.00 -13.33
N LYS A 661 10.01 34.19 -12.60
CA LYS A 661 10.06 34.71 -11.21
C LYS A 661 10.47 33.65 -10.19
N GLU A 662 10.46 32.37 -10.56
CA GLU A 662 10.67 31.27 -9.64
C GLU A 662 12.13 31.16 -9.21
N GLU A 663 12.37 31.28 -7.90
CA GLU A 663 13.73 31.25 -7.34
C GLU A 663 14.51 29.98 -7.71
N ARG A 664 13.81 28.86 -7.91
CA ARG A 664 14.39 27.56 -8.27
C ARG A 664 14.98 27.52 -9.68
N LEU A 665 14.54 28.42 -10.56
CA LEU A 665 15.04 28.54 -11.93
C LEU A 665 16.13 29.61 -12.05
N MET A 666 16.44 30.35 -10.98
CA MET A 666 17.43 31.43 -11.03
C MET A 666 18.77 30.96 -11.61
N GLY A 667 19.22 31.66 -12.66
CA GLY A 667 20.47 31.35 -13.35
C GLY A 667 20.39 30.20 -14.35
N SER A 668 19.21 29.63 -14.62
CA SER A 668 19.02 28.71 -15.75
C SER A 668 19.10 29.45 -17.08
N SER A 669 19.62 28.79 -18.11
CA SER A 669 19.65 29.35 -19.48
C SER A 669 18.26 29.21 -20.13
N LEU A 670 17.85 30.15 -20.97
CA LEU A 670 16.53 30.18 -21.62
C LEU A 670 16.67 30.18 -23.15
N LEU A 671 16.31 29.07 -23.79
CA LEU A 671 16.14 29.00 -25.24
C LEU A 671 14.68 29.22 -25.60
N VAL A 672 14.37 30.25 -26.39
CA VAL A 672 13.03 30.47 -26.93
C VAL A 672 12.98 29.96 -28.37
N PHE A 673 12.19 28.92 -28.60
CA PHE A 673 11.87 28.45 -29.95
C PHE A 673 10.62 29.15 -30.49
N ALA A 674 10.81 30.04 -31.45
CA ALA A 674 9.76 30.60 -32.28
C ALA A 674 9.36 29.56 -33.34
N ASN A 675 8.45 28.65 -32.97
CA ASN A 675 8.11 27.47 -33.77
C ASN A 675 7.03 27.76 -34.84
N LYS A 676 6.92 26.89 -35.83
CA LYS A 676 5.99 26.95 -36.99
C LYS A 676 6.34 28.05 -38.01
N GLN A 677 7.62 28.33 -38.17
CA GLN A 677 8.11 29.31 -39.16
C GLN A 677 7.95 28.82 -40.62
N ASP A 678 7.64 27.54 -40.81
CA ASP A 678 7.23 26.95 -42.10
C ASP A 678 5.83 27.39 -42.56
N ILE A 679 5.01 27.97 -41.66
CA ILE A 679 3.63 28.36 -41.96
C ILE A 679 3.56 29.85 -42.36
N THR A 680 2.88 30.13 -43.48
CA THR A 680 2.66 31.51 -43.94
C THR A 680 1.90 32.35 -42.90
N GLY A 681 2.41 33.55 -42.62
CA GLY A 681 1.82 34.47 -41.64
C GLY A 681 2.35 34.32 -40.21
N ALA A 682 3.31 33.42 -39.99
CA ALA A 682 4.09 33.33 -38.75
C ALA A 682 4.73 34.68 -38.40
N CYS A 683 4.74 35.03 -37.12
CA CYS A 683 5.43 36.19 -36.59
C CYS A 683 6.94 36.09 -36.85
N SER A 684 7.51 37.21 -37.25
CA SER A 684 8.96 37.39 -37.31
C SER A 684 9.57 37.30 -35.91
N LEU A 685 10.87 36.99 -35.86
CA LEU A 685 11.61 36.98 -34.60
C LEU A 685 11.55 38.31 -33.86
N GLN A 686 11.60 39.42 -34.58
CA GLN A 686 11.57 40.75 -33.97
C GLN A 686 10.22 41.01 -33.29
N GLU A 687 9.12 40.55 -33.90
CA GLU A 687 7.79 40.61 -33.29
C GLU A 687 7.71 39.74 -32.04
N ILE A 688 8.20 38.50 -32.09
CA ILE A 688 8.19 37.60 -30.91
C ILE A 688 9.05 38.16 -29.78
N ARG A 689 10.25 38.67 -30.09
CA ARG A 689 11.16 39.32 -29.13
C ARG A 689 10.47 40.50 -28.43
N THR A 690 9.79 41.34 -29.20
CA THR A 690 9.08 42.51 -28.69
C THR A 690 7.85 42.11 -27.86
N LEU A 691 7.03 41.18 -28.38
CA LEU A 691 5.76 40.79 -27.76
C LEU A 691 5.94 39.97 -26.47
N LEU A 692 7.01 39.16 -26.37
CA LEU A 692 7.35 38.44 -25.15
C LEU A 692 8.21 39.28 -24.18
N GLU A 693 8.58 40.49 -24.59
CA GLU A 693 9.44 41.40 -23.82
C GLU A 693 10.77 40.74 -23.40
N LEU A 694 11.39 39.97 -24.30
CA LEU A 694 12.59 39.19 -23.96
C LEU A 694 13.77 40.07 -23.52
N ASP A 695 13.84 41.30 -24.04
CA ASP A 695 14.86 42.28 -23.66
C ASP A 695 14.79 42.73 -22.19
N SER A 696 13.66 42.48 -21.51
CA SER A 696 13.51 42.72 -20.06
C SER A 696 14.09 41.60 -19.19
N ILE A 697 14.48 40.47 -19.79
CA ILE A 697 15.00 39.31 -19.06
C ILE A 697 16.50 39.52 -18.80
N HIS A 698 16.83 39.88 -17.56
CA HIS A 698 18.21 40.13 -17.14
C HIS A 698 18.78 39.06 -16.19
N LYS A 699 17.93 38.22 -15.60
CA LYS A 699 18.32 37.20 -14.59
C LYS A 699 18.73 35.86 -15.19
N HIS A 700 18.56 35.72 -16.51
CA HIS A 700 18.83 34.49 -17.26
C HIS A 700 19.56 34.86 -18.54
N HIS A 701 20.53 34.04 -18.94
CA HIS A 701 21.04 34.07 -20.31
C HIS A 701 19.95 33.53 -21.23
N TRP A 702 19.70 34.20 -22.34
CA TRP A 702 18.65 33.78 -23.26
C TRP A 702 19.00 34.00 -24.71
N THR A 703 18.38 33.19 -25.58
CA THR A 703 18.36 33.40 -27.03
C THR A 703 16.97 33.09 -27.58
N VAL A 704 16.67 33.58 -28.77
CA VAL A 704 15.45 33.24 -29.51
C VAL A 704 15.82 32.78 -30.91
N MET A 705 15.26 31.64 -31.34
CA MET A 705 15.54 31.06 -32.66
C MET A 705 14.27 30.75 -33.43
N PRO A 706 14.24 31.04 -34.75
CA PRO A 706 13.12 30.67 -35.60
C PRO A 706 13.25 29.19 -35.91
N CYS A 707 12.22 28.40 -35.71
CA CYS A 707 12.31 26.97 -35.99
C CYS A 707 11.02 26.38 -36.58
N SER A 708 11.16 25.15 -37.09
CA SER A 708 10.02 24.32 -37.46
C SER A 708 10.19 22.92 -36.88
N ALA A 709 9.28 22.56 -35.99
CA ALA A 709 9.15 21.20 -35.48
C ALA A 709 8.86 20.19 -36.60
N LEU A 710 8.15 20.63 -37.64
CA LEU A 710 7.78 19.80 -38.77
C LEU A 710 8.98 19.53 -39.67
N THR A 711 9.73 20.56 -40.10
CA THR A 711 10.85 20.37 -41.04
C THR A 711 12.18 20.04 -40.34
N GLY A 712 12.29 20.32 -39.04
CA GLY A 712 13.53 20.20 -38.26
C GLY A 712 14.46 21.41 -38.35
N GLN A 713 14.08 22.44 -39.11
CA GLN A 713 14.91 23.63 -39.33
C GLN A 713 15.25 24.35 -38.01
N ASN A 714 16.55 24.64 -37.81
CA ASN A 714 17.14 25.37 -36.69
C ASN A 714 16.90 24.77 -35.29
N LEU A 715 16.44 23.51 -35.18
CA LEU A 715 16.27 22.85 -33.88
C LEU A 715 17.63 22.51 -33.25
N LEU A 716 18.54 21.92 -34.03
CA LEU A 716 19.86 21.53 -33.55
C LEU A 716 20.72 22.74 -33.19
N GLU A 717 20.69 23.80 -34.01
CA GLU A 717 21.37 25.07 -33.70
C GLU A 717 20.89 25.66 -32.36
N GLY A 718 19.58 25.56 -32.10
CA GLY A 718 18.94 25.83 -30.82
C GLY A 718 19.59 25.12 -29.65
N ILE A 719 19.65 23.79 -29.76
CA ILE A 719 20.20 22.92 -28.74
C ILE A 719 21.71 23.16 -28.58
N ASP A 720 22.46 23.38 -29.67
CA ASP A 720 23.89 23.68 -29.64
C ASP A 720 24.17 24.92 -28.78
N TRP A 721 23.45 26.01 -29.01
CA TRP A 721 23.60 27.22 -28.19
C TRP A 721 23.32 26.94 -26.71
N LEU A 722 22.22 26.23 -26.43
CA LEU A 722 21.78 25.95 -25.06
C LEU A 722 22.77 25.06 -24.30
N VAL A 723 23.25 24.00 -24.95
CA VAL A 723 24.24 23.07 -24.40
C VAL A 723 25.56 23.79 -24.15
N ASN A 724 26.01 24.63 -25.08
CA ASN A 724 27.25 25.38 -24.93
C ASN A 724 27.19 26.40 -23.78
N ASP A 725 26.09 27.16 -23.65
CA ASP A 725 25.91 28.14 -22.57
C ASP A 725 25.84 27.45 -21.19
N VAL A 726 25.12 26.33 -21.09
CA VAL A 726 25.07 25.51 -19.86
C VAL A 726 26.44 24.90 -19.56
N ALA A 727 27.16 24.44 -20.58
CA ALA A 727 28.44 23.78 -20.41
C ALA A 727 29.52 24.72 -19.86
N GLN A 728 29.65 25.91 -20.46
CA GLN A 728 30.57 26.95 -19.98
C GLN A 728 30.29 27.34 -18.52
N ARG A 729 29.00 27.39 -18.13
CA ARG A 729 28.63 27.76 -16.76
C ARG A 729 28.88 26.65 -15.72
N LEU A 730 28.72 25.38 -16.09
CA LEU A 730 28.69 24.27 -15.11
C LEU A 730 29.94 23.38 -15.13
N PHE A 731 30.47 23.10 -16.32
CA PHE A 731 31.53 22.11 -16.54
C PHE A 731 32.88 22.73 -16.87
N ASP A 732 32.89 23.94 -17.45
CA ASP A 732 34.11 24.69 -17.75
C ASP A 732 34.09 26.12 -17.18
N PRO A 733 33.84 26.30 -15.86
CA PRO A 733 33.97 27.61 -15.27
C PRO A 733 35.47 27.88 -15.07
N ASP A 734 36.01 28.84 -15.82
CA ASP A 734 37.31 29.46 -15.52
C ASP A 734 37.48 29.76 -14.02
#